data_AF-A0A7C6ATL9-F1
#
_entry.id   AF-A0A7C6ATL9-F1
#
_cell.length_a   1.000
_cell.length_b   1.000
_cell.length_c   1.000
_cell.angle_alpha   90.00
_cell.angle_beta   90.00
_cell.angle_gamma   90.00
#
_symmetry.space_group_name_H-M   'P 1'
#
loop_
_entity.id
_entity.type
_entity.pdbx_description
1 polymer ?
#
loop_
_entity_poly.entity_id
_entity_poly.type
_entity_poly.pdbx_seq_one_letter_code
_entity_poly.pdbx_strand_id
1 'polypeptide(L)'
;MLKRLSSLLLITLYALNQQVSAQEVYYVSKPSGGFWEDTATWQGGRKPVPGSDVLLTGPVTVQGSITCRNLFLSPQGSLSNLTGTCASVMITDTLYNEGLITNNVPDYWCYGERLTLVLKGHILRLGRFKPTRLYLNDSITHHFYNPGHDTIWSYVEFLDSSVLACHDPFIIGNRVINAIVDLNKNPLVAVAGSSLEYDYSKKPYRSTILNAWQIYAEKGSLIGNNETDKFNIYGDSLCIHGYFTSAGISFYGNVFNYDTMANYGEKWKAIYGNLTNTGAIVNNTGWHVSHSIMVSGNILNTGSWFTAWLILSGKNPRNVRLNSGVSDAVYFLDSMILTGYNTLPGLRPYPWSNQVICTIAPDATLVISNPEIDPGIVSYGHIRSSNSNSDTWYDLPLPHASIRRKNGSNIASIQCDSYSRQHHPFIKSGLKHWWIFKNTPKDYNDLLEYASFGYTDDEAEGLDEPLLKAFYSVDGGLTWKWCSSYFVNPSSNYIRVNNIPSAAQIVFSTDRIDTLLSATAAVSSVSPKKIASANNNPSLLTITGKGFTSSTRVFFRNKEKVLVPDTVMLSGLHGTSLLVVLRPEQISKPEFYDLVLQNPGQPDVILPSAIEVNPLAFSFPWFVLGGRDRTLANRWQTFEFSYGNAGTADIWGVPVFFAIKEQPGMEVAFPDFTPKIPAYAHEMEHAFLEDSSLFFLVDSLFEEPGPWRIYGFYIPNIPAATSEASRIKIKAPFDIDLQAWMIQPYNPAISFTEEVEVYKDGSQLNACLTAFAMKSFAMNIVGQIPGVGCVSNLADKYFDPVGYITGTDQNNENSWGSILWSASSWALAIGNCAADIVPVAKAV
;
A
#
# COMPACT_ATOMS: atom_id res chain seq x y z
N MET A 1 18.05 -28.10 -20.08
CA MET A 1 18.15 -29.45 -19.47
C MET A 1 16.83 -29.99 -18.93
N LEU A 2 15.90 -29.17 -18.40
CA LEU A 2 14.61 -29.64 -17.86
C LEU A 2 13.63 -30.28 -18.88
N LYS A 3 13.66 -29.91 -20.17
CA LYS A 3 12.78 -30.52 -21.19
C LYS A 3 13.19 -31.92 -21.64
N ARG A 4 14.40 -32.40 -21.28
CA ARG A 4 14.85 -33.76 -21.62
C ARG A 4 14.63 -34.78 -20.48
N LEU A 5 14.42 -34.33 -19.24
CA LEU A 5 14.06 -35.22 -18.12
C LEU A 5 12.56 -35.58 -18.12
N SER A 6 11.68 -34.68 -18.55
CA SER A 6 10.23 -34.94 -18.64
C SER A 6 9.88 -35.92 -19.76
N SER A 7 10.61 -35.91 -20.88
CA SER A 7 10.45 -36.89 -21.95
C SER A 7 11.02 -38.27 -21.59
N LEU A 8 12.05 -38.35 -20.74
CA LEU A 8 12.61 -39.62 -20.30
C LEU A 8 11.71 -40.32 -19.26
N LEU A 9 11.02 -39.57 -18.39
CA LEU A 9 10.07 -40.11 -17.41
C LEU A 9 8.75 -40.59 -18.05
N LEU A 10 8.30 -39.93 -19.13
CA LEU A 10 7.14 -40.36 -19.90
C LEU A 10 7.42 -41.64 -20.72
N ILE A 11 8.66 -41.86 -21.16
CA ILE A 11 9.05 -43.04 -21.93
C ILE A 11 9.30 -44.25 -21.02
N THR A 12 9.76 -44.07 -19.78
CA THR A 12 9.88 -45.17 -18.81
C THR A 12 8.54 -45.64 -18.24
N LEU A 13 7.51 -44.79 -18.18
CA LEU A 13 6.14 -45.22 -17.82
C LEU A 13 5.41 -45.96 -18.95
N TYR A 14 5.82 -45.76 -20.22
CA TYR A 14 5.28 -46.52 -21.36
C TYR A 14 5.98 -47.88 -21.56
N ALA A 15 7.25 -48.01 -21.14
CA ALA A 15 8.07 -49.20 -21.38
C ALA A 15 7.97 -50.29 -20.30
N LEU A 16 7.26 -50.06 -19.17
CA LEU A 16 6.99 -51.11 -18.17
C LEU A 16 5.75 -51.96 -18.48
N ASN A 17 5.09 -51.74 -19.61
CA ASN A 17 3.90 -52.49 -20.04
C ASN A 17 4.20 -53.76 -20.87
N GLN A 18 5.44 -54.22 -20.92
CA GLN A 18 5.80 -55.46 -21.62
C GLN A 18 6.60 -56.41 -20.73
N GLN A 19 5.96 -56.91 -19.67
CA GLN A 19 6.13 -58.28 -19.17
C GLN A 19 5.32 -58.46 -17.86
N VAL A 20 3.99 -58.51 -17.96
CA VAL A 20 3.17 -59.24 -16.97
C VAL A 20 2.02 -59.90 -17.72
N SER A 21 2.05 -61.23 -17.79
CA SER A 21 0.88 -62.05 -18.12
C SER A 21 -0.05 -62.07 -16.90
N ALA A 22 -0.94 -61.07 -16.79
CA ALA A 22 -2.23 -61.15 -16.12
C ALA A 22 -3.06 -59.95 -16.60
N GLN A 23 -4.18 -60.25 -17.25
CA GLN A 23 -5.12 -59.28 -17.79
C GLN A 23 -5.70 -58.43 -16.63
N GLU A 24 -5.26 -57.18 -16.43
CA GLU A 24 -6.01 -56.22 -15.59
C GLU A 24 -7.28 -55.84 -16.38
N VAL A 25 -8.33 -56.66 -16.22
CA VAL A 25 -9.63 -56.44 -16.84
C VAL A 25 -10.32 -55.33 -16.06
N TYR A 26 -10.26 -54.09 -16.55
CA TYR A 26 -11.21 -53.07 -16.13
C TYR A 26 -12.64 -53.58 -16.29
N TYR A 27 -13.48 -53.36 -15.30
CA TYR A 27 -14.92 -53.49 -15.49
C TYR A 27 -15.42 -52.25 -16.23
N VAL A 28 -15.72 -52.43 -17.52
CA VAL A 28 -16.10 -51.33 -18.42
C VAL A 28 -17.62 -51.27 -18.55
N SER A 29 -18.25 -50.12 -18.28
CA SER A 29 -19.68 -49.94 -18.55
C SER A 29 -19.95 -49.89 -20.06
N LYS A 30 -21.15 -50.29 -20.50
CA LYS A 30 -21.59 -50.09 -21.88
C LYS A 30 -21.94 -48.61 -22.11
N PRO A 31 -21.82 -48.09 -23.36
CA PRO A 31 -22.24 -46.73 -23.69
C PRO A 31 -23.72 -46.43 -23.37
N SER A 32 -24.59 -47.45 -23.43
CA SER A 32 -26.01 -47.34 -23.06
C SER A 32 -26.24 -47.11 -21.56
N GLY A 33 -25.24 -47.43 -20.72
CA GLY A 33 -25.35 -47.29 -19.28
C GLY A 33 -26.27 -48.32 -18.62
N GLY A 34 -26.64 -48.04 -17.36
CA GLY A 34 -27.55 -48.87 -16.55
C GLY A 34 -27.28 -48.79 -15.05
N PHE A 35 -27.85 -49.73 -14.29
CA PHE A 35 -27.63 -49.83 -12.85
C PHE A 35 -26.30 -50.53 -12.55
N TRP A 36 -25.55 -50.05 -11.55
CA TRP A 36 -24.28 -50.65 -11.13
C TRP A 36 -24.40 -52.15 -10.82
N GLU A 37 -25.50 -52.56 -10.19
CA GLU A 37 -25.76 -53.94 -9.79
C GLU A 37 -26.20 -54.85 -10.95
N ASP A 38 -26.63 -54.29 -12.09
CA ASP A 38 -27.11 -55.06 -13.23
C ASP A 38 -25.96 -55.50 -14.14
N THR A 39 -25.83 -56.82 -14.33
CA THR A 39 -24.88 -57.42 -15.28
C THR A 39 -25.02 -56.88 -16.71
N ALA A 40 -26.22 -56.43 -17.12
CA ALA A 40 -26.45 -55.88 -18.45
C ALA A 40 -25.75 -54.54 -18.68
N THR A 41 -25.43 -53.79 -17.62
CA THR A 41 -24.70 -52.51 -17.65
C THR A 41 -23.25 -52.68 -18.08
N TRP A 42 -22.67 -53.87 -17.86
CA TRP A 42 -21.23 -54.10 -17.97
C TRP A 42 -20.87 -54.87 -19.24
N GLN A 43 -19.75 -54.50 -19.85
CA GLN A 43 -19.15 -55.29 -20.92
C GLN A 43 -18.74 -56.66 -20.37
N GLY A 44 -19.03 -57.73 -21.11
CA GLY A 44 -18.79 -59.10 -20.63
C GLY A 44 -19.81 -59.65 -19.62
N GLY A 45 -20.86 -58.89 -19.28
CA GLY A 45 -22.00 -59.42 -18.50
C GLY A 45 -21.66 -59.72 -17.03
N ARG A 46 -20.64 -59.09 -16.47
CA ARG A 46 -20.20 -59.28 -15.07
C ARG A 46 -20.15 -57.93 -14.37
N LYS A 47 -20.77 -57.83 -13.19
CA LYS A 47 -20.71 -56.62 -12.37
C LYS A 47 -19.37 -56.49 -11.61
N PRO A 48 -18.90 -55.26 -11.31
CA PRO A 48 -17.73 -55.02 -10.48
C PRO A 48 -17.89 -55.64 -9.09
N VAL A 49 -16.79 -56.13 -8.55
CA VAL A 49 -16.67 -56.61 -7.17
C VAL A 49 -15.77 -55.67 -6.34
N PRO A 50 -15.84 -55.68 -5.00
CA PRO A 50 -14.92 -54.89 -4.17
C PRO A 50 -13.45 -55.11 -4.55
N GLY A 51 -12.68 -54.03 -4.67
CA GLY A 51 -11.28 -54.05 -5.11
C GLY A 51 -11.07 -54.05 -6.64
N SER A 52 -12.13 -54.00 -7.44
CA SER A 52 -12.03 -53.92 -8.91
C SER A 52 -11.67 -52.54 -9.42
N ASP A 53 -11.02 -52.47 -10.58
CA ASP A 53 -10.86 -51.23 -11.36
C ASP A 53 -12.04 -51.06 -12.32
N VAL A 54 -12.68 -49.89 -12.29
CA VAL A 54 -13.93 -49.64 -13.00
C VAL A 54 -13.78 -48.46 -13.95
N LEU A 55 -14.17 -48.63 -15.22
CA LEU A 55 -14.19 -47.59 -16.23
C LEU A 55 -15.62 -47.33 -16.72
N LEU A 56 -16.12 -46.12 -16.51
CA LEU A 56 -17.43 -45.69 -16.98
C LEU A 56 -17.33 -45.02 -18.36
N THR A 57 -17.91 -45.65 -19.37
CA THR A 57 -18.02 -45.11 -20.75
C THR A 57 -19.43 -44.62 -21.10
N GLY A 58 -20.44 -45.09 -20.39
CA GLY A 58 -21.82 -44.59 -20.42
C GLY A 58 -22.35 -44.27 -19.02
N PRO A 59 -23.62 -43.83 -18.90
CA PRO A 59 -24.21 -43.40 -17.64
C PRO A 59 -24.49 -44.56 -16.68
N VAL A 60 -23.99 -44.50 -15.45
CA VAL A 60 -24.20 -45.55 -14.43
C VAL A 60 -24.88 -44.98 -13.20
N THR A 61 -25.92 -45.70 -12.75
CA THR A 61 -26.72 -45.36 -11.58
C THR A 61 -26.41 -46.31 -10.42
N VAL A 62 -26.17 -45.76 -9.23
CA VAL A 62 -25.86 -46.51 -8.00
C VAL A 62 -27.05 -46.46 -7.04
N GLN A 63 -27.30 -47.56 -6.35
CA GLN A 63 -28.23 -47.67 -5.23
C GLN A 63 -27.53 -48.43 -4.09
N GLY A 64 -27.58 -47.89 -2.86
CA GLY A 64 -26.88 -48.49 -1.73
C GLY A 64 -25.37 -48.20 -1.71
N SER A 65 -24.60 -49.07 -1.05
CA SER A 65 -23.16 -48.90 -0.84
C SER A 65 -22.35 -49.82 -1.76
N ILE A 66 -21.46 -49.26 -2.55
CA ILE A 66 -20.54 -50.00 -3.44
C ILE A 66 -19.08 -49.66 -3.13
N THR A 67 -18.17 -50.54 -3.54
CA THR A 67 -16.72 -50.35 -3.33
C THR A 67 -15.96 -50.77 -4.59
N CYS A 68 -14.96 -49.97 -4.97
CA CYS A 68 -14.03 -50.25 -6.06
C CYS A 68 -12.62 -49.77 -5.67
N ARG A 69 -11.59 -50.31 -6.34
CA ARG A 69 -10.21 -49.85 -6.17
C ARG A 69 -10.02 -48.53 -6.88
N ASN A 70 -10.12 -48.56 -8.20
CA ASN A 70 -10.05 -47.37 -9.05
C ASN A 70 -11.38 -47.11 -9.75
N LEU A 71 -11.74 -45.83 -9.88
CA LEU A 71 -12.90 -45.37 -10.62
C LEU A 71 -12.47 -44.36 -11.69
N PHE A 72 -12.59 -44.76 -12.94
CA PHE A 72 -12.30 -43.95 -14.12
C PHE A 72 -13.60 -43.56 -14.82
N LEU A 73 -13.77 -42.29 -15.17
CA LEU A 73 -14.87 -41.82 -16.01
C LEU A 73 -14.29 -41.17 -17.26
N SER A 74 -14.66 -41.71 -18.42
CA SER A 74 -14.42 -41.07 -19.72
C SER A 74 -15.31 -39.81 -19.88
N PRO A 75 -15.07 -38.95 -20.88
CA PRO A 75 -15.87 -37.74 -21.10
C PRO A 75 -17.39 -37.96 -21.24
N GLN A 76 -17.79 -39.14 -21.75
CA GLN A 76 -19.20 -39.54 -21.91
C GLN A 76 -19.73 -40.34 -20.71
N GLY A 77 -18.85 -40.82 -19.83
CA GLY A 77 -19.23 -41.55 -18.63
C GLY A 77 -19.91 -40.65 -17.61
N SER A 78 -20.90 -41.20 -16.89
CA SER A 78 -21.45 -40.51 -15.74
C SER A 78 -21.77 -41.46 -14.59
N LEU A 79 -21.75 -40.90 -13.38
CA LEU A 79 -22.13 -41.57 -12.15
C LEU A 79 -23.21 -40.75 -11.45
N SER A 80 -24.32 -41.42 -11.10
CA SER A 80 -25.38 -40.80 -10.30
C SER A 80 -26.04 -41.79 -9.35
N ASN A 81 -26.77 -41.31 -8.35
CA ASN A 81 -27.65 -42.15 -7.54
C ASN A 81 -28.99 -42.37 -8.25
N LEU A 82 -29.71 -43.44 -7.89
CA LEU A 82 -31.10 -43.60 -8.30
C LEU A 82 -31.96 -42.52 -7.63
N THR A 83 -32.83 -41.86 -8.41
CA THR A 83 -33.76 -40.84 -7.93
C THR A 83 -34.52 -41.31 -6.69
N GLY A 84 -34.52 -40.49 -5.64
CA GLY A 84 -35.19 -40.81 -4.37
C GLY A 84 -34.41 -41.77 -3.45
N THR A 85 -33.22 -42.23 -3.83
CA THR A 85 -32.39 -43.14 -3.02
C THR A 85 -31.08 -42.51 -2.57
N CYS A 86 -30.58 -42.97 -1.42
CA CYS A 86 -29.27 -42.62 -0.91
C CYS A 86 -28.24 -43.68 -1.42
N ALA A 87 -27.06 -43.23 -1.87
CA ALA A 87 -26.02 -44.10 -2.44
C ALA A 87 -24.63 -43.67 -1.95
N SER A 88 -23.75 -44.64 -1.72
CA SER A 88 -22.37 -44.43 -1.27
C SER A 88 -21.39 -45.20 -2.16
N VAL A 89 -20.33 -44.55 -2.62
CA VAL A 89 -19.28 -45.17 -3.42
C VAL A 89 -17.95 -44.99 -2.71
N MET A 90 -17.37 -46.11 -2.26
CA MET A 90 -16.02 -46.12 -1.69
C MET A 90 -14.99 -46.42 -2.78
N ILE A 91 -14.01 -45.54 -2.91
CA ILE A 91 -12.90 -45.62 -3.87
C ILE A 91 -11.64 -45.76 -3.03
N THR A 92 -11.01 -46.94 -3.05
CA THR A 92 -9.88 -47.22 -2.15
C THR A 92 -8.55 -46.70 -2.66
N ASP A 93 -8.46 -46.37 -3.95
CA ASP A 93 -7.26 -45.87 -4.60
C ASP A 93 -7.60 -44.63 -5.46
N THR A 94 -7.67 -44.71 -6.78
CA THR A 94 -7.73 -43.52 -7.63
C THR A 94 -9.14 -43.21 -8.16
N LEU A 95 -9.52 -41.94 -8.06
CA LEU A 95 -10.60 -41.32 -8.84
C LEU A 95 -10.01 -40.51 -10.00
N TYR A 96 -10.38 -40.88 -11.23
CA TYR A 96 -10.08 -40.13 -12.44
C TYR A 96 -11.39 -39.76 -13.14
N ASN A 97 -11.75 -38.49 -13.17
CA ASN A 97 -13.02 -38.05 -13.77
C ASN A 97 -12.83 -37.05 -14.91
N GLU A 98 -13.15 -37.46 -16.14
CA GLU A 98 -13.35 -36.55 -17.29
C GLU A 98 -14.84 -36.37 -17.63
N GLY A 99 -15.71 -37.14 -16.99
CA GLY A 99 -17.14 -37.18 -17.25
C GLY A 99 -17.96 -36.33 -16.29
N LEU A 100 -19.09 -36.88 -15.84
CA LEU A 100 -20.02 -36.24 -14.91
C LEU A 100 -20.29 -37.12 -13.68
N ILE A 101 -20.00 -36.59 -12.50
CA ILE A 101 -20.47 -37.16 -11.24
C ILE A 101 -21.52 -36.21 -10.69
N THR A 102 -22.76 -36.67 -10.51
CA THR A 102 -23.87 -35.81 -10.09
C THR A 102 -24.89 -36.57 -9.27
N ASN A 103 -25.68 -35.86 -8.48
CA ASN A 103 -26.83 -36.42 -7.81
C ASN A 103 -28.15 -36.14 -8.56
N ASN A 104 -29.07 -37.11 -8.60
CA ASN A 104 -30.44 -36.97 -9.13
C ASN A 104 -31.44 -36.60 -8.00
N VAL A 105 -32.40 -35.68 -8.25
CA VAL A 105 -33.36 -35.08 -7.28
C VAL A 105 -34.76 -34.94 -7.92
N PRO A 106 -35.95 -35.06 -7.23
CA PRO A 106 -36.30 -35.48 -5.85
C PRO A 106 -37.35 -36.63 -5.73
N ASP A 107 -37.45 -37.28 -4.54
CA ASP A 107 -38.74 -37.39 -3.80
C ASP A 107 -38.57 -37.81 -2.30
N TYR A 108 -39.57 -37.44 -1.49
CA TYR A 108 -39.69 -37.21 -0.03
C TYR A 108 -39.16 -38.26 1.01
N TRP A 109 -38.65 -39.44 0.63
CA TRP A 109 -38.48 -40.56 1.58
C TRP A 109 -37.07 -40.78 2.16
N CYS A 110 -36.02 -40.14 1.62
CA CYS A 110 -34.65 -40.18 2.20
C CYS A 110 -34.46 -38.90 3.06
N TYR A 111 -34.53 -39.03 4.40
CA TYR A 111 -34.21 -37.96 5.37
C TYR A 111 -32.68 -37.64 5.43
N GLY A 112 -31.88 -38.10 4.46
CA GLY A 112 -30.42 -37.96 4.43
C GLY A 112 -29.86 -37.67 3.03
N GLU A 113 -28.55 -37.47 2.94
CA GLU A 113 -27.89 -37.09 1.69
C GLU A 113 -27.71 -38.28 0.73
N ARG A 114 -28.37 -38.17 -0.42
CA ARG A 114 -27.83 -38.04 -1.79
C ARG A 114 -26.34 -38.42 -2.03
N LEU A 115 -26.01 -38.84 -3.27
CA LEU A 115 -24.75 -39.50 -3.66
C LEU A 115 -23.51 -39.04 -2.86
N THR A 116 -22.95 -39.95 -2.06
CA THR A 116 -21.75 -39.75 -1.24
C THR A 116 -20.57 -40.52 -1.83
N LEU A 117 -19.43 -39.86 -1.96
CA LEU A 117 -18.16 -40.49 -2.32
C LEU A 117 -17.25 -40.56 -1.09
N VAL A 118 -16.65 -41.72 -0.85
CA VAL A 118 -15.62 -41.92 0.18
C VAL A 118 -14.33 -42.28 -0.53
N LEU A 119 -13.36 -41.37 -0.53
CA LEU A 119 -12.09 -41.54 -1.22
C LEU A 119 -10.96 -41.79 -0.22
N LYS A 120 -10.22 -42.88 -0.43
CA LYS A 120 -9.02 -43.21 0.34
C LYS A 120 -7.71 -42.98 -0.41
N GLY A 121 -7.73 -42.79 -1.73
CA GLY A 121 -6.55 -42.50 -2.53
C GLY A 121 -6.67 -41.18 -3.32
N HIS A 122 -6.27 -41.13 -4.57
CA HIS A 122 -5.96 -39.87 -5.27
C HIS A 122 -7.10 -39.34 -6.16
N ILE A 123 -7.08 -38.04 -6.46
CA ILE A 123 -7.94 -37.39 -7.45
C ILE A 123 -7.05 -36.89 -8.59
N LEU A 124 -7.09 -37.56 -9.74
CA LEU A 124 -6.21 -37.21 -10.87
C LEU A 124 -6.86 -36.28 -11.90
N ARG A 125 -8.19 -36.18 -11.87
CA ARG A 125 -9.00 -35.17 -12.58
C ARG A 125 -10.33 -35.01 -11.87
N LEU A 126 -10.87 -33.80 -11.93
CA LEU A 126 -12.14 -33.49 -11.29
C LEU A 126 -13.32 -33.59 -12.26
N GLY A 127 -13.22 -33.06 -13.48
CA GLY A 127 -14.31 -33.02 -14.45
C GLY A 127 -15.54 -32.31 -13.88
N ARG A 128 -16.73 -32.60 -14.42
CA ARG A 128 -17.97 -32.06 -13.84
C ARG A 128 -18.31 -32.82 -12.55
N PHE A 129 -18.13 -32.17 -11.41
CA PHE A 129 -18.19 -32.83 -10.10
C PHE A 129 -19.20 -32.17 -9.16
N LYS A 130 -20.38 -32.81 -9.03
CA LYS A 130 -21.50 -32.38 -8.18
C LYS A 130 -22.13 -33.52 -7.35
N PRO A 131 -21.36 -34.45 -6.73
CA PRO A 131 -21.94 -35.34 -5.73
C PRO A 131 -22.35 -34.52 -4.50
N THR A 132 -23.20 -35.08 -3.64
CA THR A 132 -23.63 -34.34 -2.46
C THR A 132 -22.52 -34.22 -1.42
N ARG A 133 -21.79 -35.31 -1.18
CA ARG A 133 -20.65 -35.32 -0.27
C ARG A 133 -19.44 -36.01 -0.88
N LEU A 134 -18.27 -35.48 -0.56
CA LEU A 134 -16.97 -36.11 -0.74
C LEU A 134 -16.27 -36.20 0.62
N TYR A 135 -15.97 -37.41 1.04
CA TYR A 135 -15.16 -37.68 2.22
C TYR A 135 -13.74 -38.07 1.81
N LEU A 136 -12.75 -37.39 2.40
CA LEU A 136 -11.35 -37.77 2.35
C LEU A 136 -10.98 -38.48 3.66
N ASN A 137 -10.29 -39.61 3.55
CA ASN A 137 -10.08 -40.55 4.65
C ASN A 137 -8.79 -41.36 4.42
N ASP A 138 -8.36 -42.14 5.41
CA ASP A 138 -7.19 -43.02 5.45
C ASP A 138 -5.88 -42.34 5.94
N SER A 139 -5.94 -41.07 6.36
CA SER A 139 -4.85 -40.32 6.98
C SER A 139 -3.59 -40.26 6.11
N ILE A 140 -3.78 -40.25 4.79
CA ILE A 140 -2.71 -40.14 3.79
C ILE A 140 -2.64 -38.73 3.18
N THR A 141 -1.63 -38.51 2.34
CA THR A 141 -1.65 -37.38 1.39
C THR A 141 -2.37 -37.80 0.11
N HIS A 142 -3.55 -37.23 -0.13
CA HIS A 142 -4.29 -37.34 -1.37
C HIS A 142 -3.72 -36.35 -2.39
N HIS A 143 -3.17 -36.84 -3.49
CA HIS A 143 -2.78 -35.98 -4.59
C HIS A 143 -4.01 -35.55 -5.40
N PHE A 144 -4.13 -34.24 -5.63
CA PHE A 144 -5.23 -33.60 -6.34
C PHE A 144 -4.72 -32.89 -7.60
N TYR A 145 -5.19 -33.33 -8.76
CA TYR A 145 -4.93 -32.73 -10.05
C TYR A 145 -6.26 -32.26 -10.67
N ASN A 146 -6.26 -31.02 -11.16
CA ASN A 146 -7.40 -30.32 -11.73
C ASN A 146 -6.97 -29.43 -12.92
N PRO A 147 -6.35 -30.01 -13.97
CA PRO A 147 -5.86 -29.24 -15.12
C PRO A 147 -6.99 -28.58 -15.94
N GLY A 148 -8.24 -28.98 -15.72
CA GLY A 148 -9.42 -28.35 -16.33
C GLY A 148 -9.90 -27.10 -15.60
N HIS A 149 -9.35 -26.79 -14.43
CA HIS A 149 -9.83 -25.73 -13.53
C HIS A 149 -11.33 -25.89 -13.22
N ASP A 150 -11.77 -27.12 -13.02
CA ASP A 150 -13.16 -27.42 -12.68
C ASP A 150 -13.45 -27.05 -11.21
N THR A 151 -14.70 -26.68 -10.93
CA THR A 151 -15.16 -26.33 -9.57
C THR A 151 -15.71 -27.56 -8.83
N ILE A 152 -15.35 -27.71 -7.55
CA ILE A 152 -15.91 -28.72 -6.66
C ILE A 152 -17.26 -28.24 -6.13
N TRP A 153 -18.36 -28.73 -6.72
CA TRP A 153 -19.73 -28.45 -6.26
C TRP A 153 -20.23 -29.51 -5.29
N SER A 154 -19.43 -29.85 -4.28
CA SER A 154 -19.73 -30.89 -3.31
C SER A 154 -19.36 -30.44 -1.90
N TYR A 155 -20.11 -30.91 -0.90
CA TYR A 155 -19.70 -30.76 0.48
C TYR A 155 -18.48 -31.67 0.74
N VAL A 156 -17.32 -31.09 1.03
CA VAL A 156 -16.07 -31.83 1.26
C VAL A 156 -15.75 -31.87 2.74
N GLU A 157 -15.47 -33.06 3.25
CA GLU A 157 -15.10 -33.26 4.66
C GLU A 157 -13.93 -34.22 4.78
N PHE A 158 -12.94 -33.82 5.58
CA PHE A 158 -11.80 -34.65 5.95
C PHE A 158 -12.16 -35.37 7.25
N LEU A 159 -12.21 -36.70 7.23
CA LEU A 159 -12.67 -37.50 8.37
C LEU A 159 -11.56 -37.78 9.39
N ASP A 160 -10.32 -37.55 9.01
CA ASP A 160 -9.12 -37.83 9.80
C ASP A 160 -7.98 -36.85 9.44
N SER A 161 -6.73 -37.22 9.71
CA SER A 161 -5.57 -36.35 9.46
C SER A 161 -5.10 -36.35 7.99
N SER A 162 -5.94 -36.75 7.04
CA SER A 162 -5.66 -36.68 5.61
C SER A 162 -5.26 -35.27 5.17
N VAL A 163 -4.36 -35.22 4.19
CA VAL A 163 -3.88 -33.98 3.55
C VAL A 163 -4.25 -34.01 2.08
N LEU A 164 -4.75 -32.92 1.53
CA LEU A 164 -4.97 -32.77 0.09
C LEU A 164 -3.81 -31.95 -0.51
N ALA A 165 -2.93 -32.60 -1.26
CA ALA A 165 -1.82 -31.94 -1.95
C ALA A 165 -2.24 -31.57 -3.38
N CYS A 166 -2.48 -30.28 -3.60
CA CYS A 166 -2.94 -29.73 -4.87
C CYS A 166 -1.76 -29.51 -5.82
N HIS A 167 -1.88 -30.01 -7.04
CA HIS A 167 -0.94 -29.78 -8.15
C HIS A 167 -1.47 -28.78 -9.18
N ASP A 168 -2.73 -28.37 -9.02
CA ASP A 168 -3.49 -27.43 -9.85
C ASP A 168 -4.38 -26.56 -8.93
N PRO A 169 -5.05 -25.51 -9.44
CA PRO A 169 -5.94 -24.67 -8.64
C PRO A 169 -7.02 -25.46 -7.87
N PHE A 170 -7.16 -25.14 -6.60
CA PHE A 170 -8.20 -25.68 -5.72
C PHE A 170 -9.42 -24.74 -5.75
N ILE A 171 -10.46 -25.13 -6.49
CA ILE A 171 -11.62 -24.28 -6.77
C ILE A 171 -12.85 -24.87 -6.06
N ILE A 172 -13.35 -24.16 -5.05
CA ILE A 172 -14.46 -24.60 -4.22
C ILE A 172 -15.75 -23.86 -4.59
N GLY A 173 -16.83 -24.62 -4.83
CA GLY A 173 -18.18 -24.10 -5.09
C GLY A 173 -19.20 -24.47 -4.04
N ASN A 174 -18.77 -25.11 -2.96
CA ASN A 174 -19.61 -25.49 -1.85
C ASN A 174 -18.77 -25.52 -0.58
N ARG A 175 -19.31 -26.04 0.52
CA ARG A 175 -18.71 -26.06 1.84
C ARG A 175 -17.62 -27.13 1.96
N VAL A 176 -16.46 -26.73 2.47
CA VAL A 176 -15.31 -27.58 2.78
C VAL A 176 -14.99 -27.44 4.27
N ILE A 177 -14.93 -28.55 5.00
CA ILE A 177 -14.75 -28.54 6.46
C ILE A 177 -13.54 -29.36 6.90
N ASN A 178 -12.82 -28.84 7.89
CA ASN A 178 -11.68 -29.46 8.57
C ASN A 178 -10.53 -29.84 7.64
N ALA A 179 -10.35 -29.05 6.59
CA ALA A 179 -9.41 -29.38 5.54
C ALA A 179 -7.98 -29.09 5.97
N ILE A 180 -7.08 -30.05 5.69
CA ILE A 180 -5.65 -29.81 5.62
C ILE A 180 -5.28 -29.83 4.13
N VAL A 181 -5.10 -28.67 3.54
CA VAL A 181 -4.83 -28.52 2.10
C VAL A 181 -3.43 -27.94 1.92
N ASP A 182 -2.57 -28.67 1.23
CA ASP A 182 -1.32 -28.13 0.73
C ASP A 182 -1.52 -27.64 -0.70
N LEU A 183 -1.49 -26.33 -0.88
CA LEU A 183 -1.70 -25.73 -2.20
C LEU A 183 -0.50 -25.90 -3.12
N ASN A 184 0.69 -26.23 -2.61
CA ASN A 184 1.95 -26.23 -3.36
C ASN A 184 2.14 -24.97 -4.22
N LYS A 185 1.74 -23.81 -3.69
CA LYS A 185 1.71 -22.51 -4.40
C LYS A 185 0.73 -22.42 -5.58
N ASN A 186 -0.24 -23.33 -5.69
CA ASN A 186 -1.37 -23.17 -6.59
C ASN A 186 -2.44 -22.25 -6.01
N PRO A 187 -3.27 -21.60 -6.85
CA PRO A 187 -4.37 -20.76 -6.39
C PRO A 187 -5.44 -21.52 -5.60
N LEU A 188 -5.95 -20.90 -4.55
CA LEU A 188 -7.26 -21.20 -3.95
C LEU A 188 -8.30 -20.25 -4.55
N VAL A 189 -9.42 -20.79 -5.04
CA VAL A 189 -10.53 -19.99 -5.57
C VAL A 189 -11.82 -20.36 -4.84
N ALA A 190 -12.43 -19.39 -4.16
CA ALA A 190 -13.70 -19.54 -3.46
C ALA A 190 -14.79 -18.77 -4.21
N VAL A 191 -15.68 -19.48 -4.91
CA VAL A 191 -16.79 -18.83 -5.64
C VAL A 191 -17.94 -18.45 -4.71
N ALA A 192 -18.86 -17.60 -5.16
CA ALA A 192 -19.96 -17.09 -4.35
C ALA A 192 -20.80 -18.24 -3.74
N GLY A 193 -21.09 -18.15 -2.44
CA GLY A 193 -21.83 -19.17 -1.69
C GLY A 193 -21.01 -20.38 -1.23
N SER A 194 -19.73 -20.48 -1.62
CA SER A 194 -18.81 -21.49 -1.08
C SER A 194 -18.30 -21.10 0.30
N SER A 195 -17.83 -22.09 1.06
CA SER A 195 -17.14 -21.81 2.31
C SER A 195 -16.06 -22.81 2.64
N LEU A 196 -15.03 -22.35 3.35
CA LEU A 196 -13.93 -23.17 3.86
C LEU A 196 -13.78 -22.90 5.35
N GLU A 197 -14.18 -23.86 6.17
CA GLU A 197 -14.42 -23.68 7.61
C GLU A 197 -13.77 -24.81 8.43
N TYR A 198 -13.76 -24.68 9.76
CA TYR A 198 -13.56 -25.83 10.66
C TYR A 198 -14.86 -26.14 11.43
N ASP A 199 -14.98 -27.35 11.98
CA ASP A 199 -16.07 -27.79 12.85
C ASP A 199 -15.47 -28.45 14.10
N TYR A 200 -15.81 -27.91 15.28
CA TYR A 200 -15.28 -28.37 16.58
C TYR A 200 -15.73 -29.79 16.96
N SER A 201 -16.81 -30.29 16.35
CA SER A 201 -17.35 -31.62 16.66
C SER A 201 -16.61 -32.74 15.90
N LYS A 202 -15.73 -32.39 14.95
CA LYS A 202 -15.16 -33.34 13.99
C LYS A 202 -13.64 -33.19 13.90
N LYS A 203 -12.92 -34.32 13.79
CA LYS A 203 -11.47 -34.32 13.54
C LYS A 203 -11.17 -33.76 12.14
N PRO A 204 -9.99 -33.16 11.89
CA PRO A 204 -8.89 -32.82 12.81
C PRO A 204 -9.11 -31.63 13.77
N TYR A 205 -10.35 -31.17 13.99
CA TYR A 205 -10.68 -30.05 14.89
C TYR A 205 -10.00 -28.72 14.52
N ARG A 206 -9.54 -28.60 13.27
CA ARG A 206 -8.89 -27.42 12.70
C ARG A 206 -8.95 -27.47 11.19
N SER A 207 -8.75 -26.32 10.57
CA SER A 207 -8.49 -26.21 9.13
C SER A 207 -7.14 -25.54 8.92
N THR A 208 -6.36 -26.04 7.96
CA THR A 208 -5.01 -25.56 7.70
C THR A 208 -4.72 -25.54 6.20
N ILE A 209 -4.29 -24.39 5.70
CA ILE A 209 -3.84 -24.21 4.33
C ILE A 209 -2.32 -24.02 4.35
N LEU A 210 -1.60 -24.89 3.64
CA LEU A 210 -0.14 -24.89 3.55
C LEU A 210 0.29 -24.38 2.17
N ASN A 211 1.49 -23.78 2.12
CA ASN A 211 2.12 -23.27 0.90
C ASN A 211 1.20 -22.36 0.07
N ALA A 212 0.41 -21.53 0.74
CA ALA A 212 -0.51 -20.61 0.08
C ALA A 212 0.28 -19.50 -0.63
N TRP A 213 -0.17 -19.15 -1.84
CA TRP A 213 0.39 -18.05 -2.62
C TRP A 213 -0.69 -17.08 -3.08
N GLN A 214 -1.77 -17.58 -3.68
CA GLN A 214 -2.87 -16.75 -4.18
C GLN A 214 -4.22 -17.25 -3.68
N ILE A 215 -5.05 -16.33 -3.21
CA ILE A 215 -6.45 -16.57 -2.85
C ILE A 215 -7.33 -15.62 -3.65
N TYR A 216 -8.24 -16.19 -4.43
CA TYR A 216 -9.30 -15.47 -5.13
C TYR A 216 -10.63 -15.78 -4.44
N ALA A 217 -11.30 -14.75 -3.93
CA ALA A 217 -12.59 -14.91 -3.25
C ALA A 217 -13.66 -14.07 -3.93
N GLU A 218 -14.81 -14.66 -4.23
CA GLU A 218 -15.98 -13.92 -4.69
C GLU A 218 -16.81 -13.41 -3.51
N LYS A 219 -17.54 -12.31 -3.72
CA LYS A 219 -18.45 -11.77 -2.70
C LYS A 219 -19.52 -12.80 -2.34
N GLY A 220 -19.66 -13.07 -1.04
CA GLY A 220 -20.55 -14.10 -0.52
C GLY A 220 -19.91 -15.47 -0.30
N SER A 221 -18.62 -15.63 -0.63
CA SER A 221 -17.82 -16.74 -0.09
C SER A 221 -17.39 -16.47 1.35
N LEU A 222 -17.06 -17.50 2.12
CA LEU A 222 -16.56 -17.39 3.50
C LEU A 222 -15.33 -18.28 3.73
N ILE A 223 -14.23 -17.71 4.18
CA ILE A 223 -13.02 -18.47 4.59
C ILE A 223 -12.78 -18.26 6.08
N GLY A 224 -12.64 -19.34 6.85
CA GLY A 224 -12.56 -19.29 8.30
C GLY A 224 -13.93 -19.20 8.99
N ASN A 225 -13.92 -19.19 10.32
CA ASN A 225 -15.11 -19.20 11.18
C ASN A 225 -14.77 -18.59 12.57
N ASN A 226 -15.58 -18.81 13.61
CA ASN A 226 -15.55 -18.01 14.84
C ASN A 226 -14.30 -18.11 15.76
N GLU A 227 -13.35 -19.04 15.55
CA GLU A 227 -12.13 -19.18 16.40
C GLU A 227 -10.84 -18.91 15.61
N THR A 228 -10.12 -17.84 16.00
CA THR A 228 -8.94 -17.30 15.29
C THR A 228 -7.72 -18.24 15.26
N ASP A 229 -7.60 -19.20 16.19
CA ASP A 229 -6.48 -20.13 16.32
C ASP A 229 -6.71 -21.48 15.62
N LYS A 230 -7.93 -21.73 15.15
CA LYS A 230 -8.33 -23.02 14.55
C LYS A 230 -8.32 -23.02 13.03
N PHE A 231 -8.25 -21.85 12.41
CA PHE A 231 -8.07 -21.70 10.97
C PHE A 231 -6.75 -20.99 10.67
N ASN A 232 -5.79 -21.74 10.11
CA ASN A 232 -4.44 -21.25 9.86
C ASN A 232 -4.11 -21.29 8.35
N ILE A 233 -3.51 -20.22 7.83
CA ILE A 233 -2.98 -20.15 6.47
C ILE A 233 -1.48 -19.87 6.54
N TYR A 234 -0.68 -20.76 5.98
CA TYR A 234 0.78 -20.66 5.91
C TYR A 234 1.21 -20.34 4.47
N GLY A 235 1.95 -19.26 4.28
CA GLY A 235 2.51 -18.87 2.99
C GLY A 235 3.47 -17.69 3.10
N ASP A 236 4.67 -17.79 2.52
CA ASP A 236 5.72 -16.77 2.66
C ASP A 236 5.27 -15.38 2.17
N SER A 237 4.46 -15.34 1.10
CA SER A 237 3.92 -14.12 0.48
C SER A 237 2.56 -14.43 -0.13
N LEU A 238 1.51 -14.20 0.64
CA LEU A 238 0.13 -14.49 0.28
C LEU A 238 -0.55 -13.28 -0.37
N CYS A 239 -1.03 -13.44 -1.59
CA CYS A 239 -1.80 -12.44 -2.32
C CYS A 239 -3.30 -12.73 -2.22
N ILE A 240 -4.07 -11.72 -1.83
CA ILE A 240 -5.52 -11.78 -1.68
C ILE A 240 -6.18 -10.93 -2.77
N HIS A 241 -7.11 -11.53 -3.49
CA HIS A 241 -7.87 -10.96 -4.60
C HIS A 241 -9.38 -11.16 -4.43
N GLY A 242 -10.16 -10.28 -5.04
CA GLY A 242 -11.62 -10.25 -4.95
C GLY A 242 -12.14 -9.78 -3.59
N TYR A 243 -13.24 -10.37 -3.13
CA TYR A 243 -13.91 -10.02 -1.88
C TYR A 243 -13.70 -11.09 -0.81
N PHE A 244 -12.55 -11.04 -0.14
CA PHE A 244 -12.15 -11.98 0.90
C PHE A 244 -12.90 -11.70 2.21
N THR A 245 -14.01 -12.41 2.40
CA THR A 245 -14.75 -12.41 3.66
C THR A 245 -14.23 -13.52 4.57
N SER A 246 -13.79 -13.15 5.76
CA SER A 246 -13.30 -14.12 6.74
C SER A 246 -13.70 -13.78 8.16
N ALA A 247 -13.92 -14.83 8.96
CA ALA A 247 -13.98 -14.72 10.42
C ALA A 247 -12.58 -14.99 11.01
N GLY A 248 -12.50 -15.38 12.29
CA GLY A 248 -11.24 -15.65 12.99
C GLY A 248 -10.30 -16.51 12.15
N ILE A 249 -9.16 -15.92 11.78
CA ILE A 249 -8.15 -16.55 10.94
C ILE A 249 -6.76 -16.06 11.32
N SER A 250 -5.78 -16.97 11.24
CA SER A 250 -4.37 -16.65 11.43
C SER A 250 -3.58 -16.89 10.14
N PHE A 251 -2.89 -15.85 9.67
CA PHE A 251 -1.95 -15.89 8.56
C PHE A 251 -0.52 -15.98 9.11
N TYR A 252 0.29 -16.88 8.56
CA TYR A 252 1.70 -17.02 8.87
C TYR A 252 2.52 -16.73 7.62
N GLY A 253 3.17 -15.57 7.61
CA GLY A 253 3.91 -15.01 6.47
C GLY A 253 3.37 -13.64 6.03
N ASN A 254 3.91 -13.10 4.94
CA ASN A 254 3.55 -11.76 4.46
C ASN A 254 2.22 -11.80 3.72
N VAL A 255 1.35 -10.81 3.94
CA VAL A 255 0.04 -10.70 3.31
C VAL A 255 -0.02 -9.45 2.42
N PHE A 256 -0.46 -9.62 1.18
CA PHE A 256 -0.68 -8.57 0.20
C PHE A 256 -2.17 -8.56 -0.15
N ASN A 257 -2.89 -7.52 0.26
CA ASN A 257 -4.28 -7.32 -0.13
C ASN A 257 -4.37 -6.39 -1.34
N TYR A 258 -4.76 -6.94 -2.49
CA TYR A 258 -4.95 -6.18 -3.73
C TYR A 258 -6.40 -5.69 -3.91
N ASP A 259 -7.37 -6.36 -3.29
CA ASP A 259 -8.78 -6.05 -3.40
C ASP A 259 -9.41 -5.91 -2.00
N THR A 260 -10.52 -6.57 -1.68
CA THR A 260 -11.27 -6.34 -0.43
C THR A 260 -11.04 -7.42 0.62
N MET A 261 -10.65 -7.02 1.83
CA MET A 261 -10.62 -7.84 3.03
C MET A 261 -11.75 -7.41 3.99
N ALA A 262 -12.70 -8.31 4.22
CA ALA A 262 -13.91 -8.06 5.00
C ALA A 262 -14.04 -9.03 6.17
N ASN A 263 -14.52 -8.60 7.33
CA ASN A 263 -14.81 -9.50 8.44
C ASN A 263 -16.17 -10.22 8.27
N TYR A 264 -16.28 -11.36 8.93
CA TYR A 264 -17.54 -12.03 9.24
C TYR A 264 -17.61 -12.19 10.77
N GLY A 265 -18.41 -11.36 11.44
CA GLY A 265 -18.48 -11.33 12.90
C GLY A 265 -17.34 -10.57 13.58
N GLU A 266 -17.32 -10.60 14.92
CA GLU A 266 -16.50 -9.75 15.81
C GLU A 266 -15.10 -10.31 16.13
N LYS A 267 -14.48 -11.01 15.19
CA LYS A 267 -13.23 -11.73 15.46
C LYS A 267 -12.03 -11.12 14.77
N TRP A 268 -10.89 -11.26 15.45
CA TRP A 268 -9.65 -10.70 14.97
C TRP A 268 -9.07 -11.58 13.88
N LYS A 269 -8.46 -10.94 12.88
CA LYS A 269 -7.58 -11.59 11.91
C LYS A 269 -6.15 -11.37 12.37
N ALA A 270 -5.40 -12.44 12.60
CA ALA A 270 -4.02 -12.37 13.03
C ALA A 270 -3.09 -12.53 11.84
N ILE A 271 -2.14 -11.62 11.66
CA ILE A 271 -1.11 -11.68 10.61
C ILE A 271 0.25 -11.73 11.30
N TYR A 272 0.82 -12.93 11.33
CA TYR A 272 2.17 -13.18 11.82
C TYR A 272 3.20 -12.95 10.71
N GLY A 273 3.30 -11.70 10.27
CA GLY A 273 4.16 -11.25 9.17
C GLY A 273 3.88 -9.79 8.80
N ASN A 274 4.40 -9.35 7.66
CA ASN A 274 4.13 -8.00 7.14
C ASN A 274 2.76 -7.95 6.45
N LEU A 275 2.09 -6.78 6.47
CA LEU A 275 0.87 -6.53 5.73
C LEU A 275 1.07 -5.36 4.76
N THR A 276 0.85 -5.61 3.47
CA THR A 276 0.70 -4.57 2.45
C THR A 276 -0.75 -4.54 1.99
N ASN A 277 -1.43 -3.41 2.16
CA ASN A 277 -2.78 -3.20 1.66
C ASN A 277 -2.78 -2.13 0.55
N THR A 278 -3.27 -2.53 -0.63
CA THR A 278 -3.48 -1.66 -1.80
C THR A 278 -4.94 -1.58 -2.21
N GLY A 279 -5.78 -2.51 -1.75
CA GLY A 279 -7.22 -2.50 -1.95
C GLY A 279 -7.99 -1.89 -0.76
N ALA A 280 -9.02 -2.58 -0.26
CA ALA A 280 -9.87 -2.13 0.82
C ALA A 280 -9.87 -3.11 2.00
N ILE A 281 -9.74 -2.61 3.22
CA ILE A 281 -10.06 -3.36 4.44
C ILE A 281 -11.34 -2.74 5.00
N VAL A 282 -12.41 -3.53 5.13
CA VAL A 282 -13.74 -2.99 5.46
C VAL A 282 -14.40 -3.74 6.61
N ASN A 283 -15.21 -3.04 7.38
CA ASN A 283 -16.13 -3.64 8.32
C ASN A 283 -17.45 -3.98 7.60
N ASN A 284 -17.72 -5.27 7.40
CA ASN A 284 -18.76 -5.78 6.50
C ASN A 284 -20.07 -6.17 7.21
N THR A 285 -20.27 -5.70 8.44
CA THR A 285 -21.35 -6.17 9.31
C THR A 285 -21.98 -5.01 10.06
N GLY A 286 -23.28 -5.11 10.35
CA GLY A 286 -24.09 -4.02 10.96
C GLY A 286 -23.63 -3.57 12.35
N TRP A 287 -24.42 -2.65 12.94
CA TRP A 287 -24.14 -1.71 14.05
C TRP A 287 -23.42 -2.18 15.34
N HIS A 288 -22.96 -3.42 15.48
CA HIS A 288 -22.21 -3.88 16.67
C HIS A 288 -20.95 -4.68 16.36
N VAL A 289 -20.69 -5.01 15.10
CA VAL A 289 -19.58 -5.91 14.79
C VAL A 289 -18.29 -5.12 14.55
N SER A 290 -17.22 -5.46 15.26
CA SER A 290 -15.90 -4.82 15.13
C SER A 290 -14.96 -5.69 14.30
N HIS A 291 -14.52 -5.18 13.14
CA HIS A 291 -13.39 -5.76 12.42
C HIS A 291 -12.10 -5.36 13.13
N SER A 292 -11.36 -6.33 13.66
CA SER A 292 -10.02 -6.08 14.21
C SER A 292 -8.96 -6.82 13.44
N ILE A 293 -7.82 -6.18 13.23
CA ILE A 293 -6.65 -6.80 12.60
C ILE A 293 -5.48 -6.71 13.56
N MET A 294 -4.83 -7.85 13.80
CA MET A 294 -3.58 -7.92 14.54
C MET A 294 -2.43 -8.18 13.58
N VAL A 295 -1.34 -7.40 13.65
CA VAL A 295 -0.17 -7.55 12.77
C VAL A 295 1.12 -7.56 13.59
N SER A 296 2.00 -8.54 13.31
CA SER A 296 3.28 -8.66 14.01
C SER A 296 4.50 -8.08 13.28
N GLY A 297 4.37 -7.79 11.99
CA GLY A 297 5.42 -7.20 11.16
C GLY A 297 5.16 -5.73 10.77
N ASN A 298 5.80 -5.32 9.68
CA ASN A 298 5.60 -4.01 9.07
C ASN A 298 4.21 -3.89 8.44
N ILE A 299 3.69 -2.67 8.39
CA ILE A 299 2.42 -2.37 7.72
C ILE A 299 2.66 -1.26 6.70
N LEU A 300 2.26 -1.51 5.46
CA LEU A 300 2.15 -0.51 4.41
C LEU A 300 0.70 -0.49 3.93
N ASN A 301 -0.06 0.52 4.32
CA ASN A 301 -1.41 0.74 3.84
C ASN A 301 -1.43 1.91 2.87
N THR A 302 -1.66 1.59 1.60
CA THR A 302 -1.91 2.53 0.53
C THR A 302 -3.41 2.58 0.22
N GLY A 303 -4.09 1.43 0.35
CA GLY A 303 -5.53 1.20 0.20
C GLY A 303 -6.44 1.83 1.25
N SER A 304 -7.76 1.68 1.13
CA SER A 304 -8.70 2.09 2.17
C SER A 304 -8.68 1.14 3.37
N TRP A 305 -8.86 1.68 4.57
CA TRP A 305 -8.81 0.88 5.80
C TRP A 305 -9.84 1.36 6.82
N PHE A 306 -10.92 0.60 6.97
CA PHE A 306 -12.01 0.83 7.90
C PHE A 306 -12.19 -0.39 8.80
N THR A 307 -11.53 -0.33 9.96
CA THR A 307 -11.59 -1.36 11.01
C THR A 307 -11.85 -0.68 12.34
N ALA A 308 -12.43 -1.39 13.31
CA ALA A 308 -12.56 -0.84 14.66
C ALA A 308 -11.19 -0.72 15.36
N TRP A 309 -10.33 -1.73 15.16
CA TRP A 309 -9.07 -1.82 15.90
C TRP A 309 -7.94 -2.37 15.02
N LEU A 310 -6.81 -1.67 15.01
CA LEU A 310 -5.52 -2.23 14.60
C LEU A 310 -4.71 -2.56 15.85
N ILE A 311 -4.23 -3.79 15.96
CA ILE A 311 -3.44 -4.26 17.10
C ILE A 311 -2.04 -4.63 16.60
N LEU A 312 -1.03 -3.90 17.04
CA LEU A 312 0.36 -4.19 16.79
C LEU A 312 0.84 -5.19 17.85
N SER A 313 1.30 -6.37 17.42
CA SER A 313 1.76 -7.43 18.33
C SER A 313 3.21 -7.81 18.05
N GLY A 314 3.87 -8.49 18.97
CA GLY A 314 5.27 -8.90 18.85
C GLY A 314 6.27 -7.78 19.13
N LYS A 315 7.54 -8.18 19.35
CA LYS A 315 8.60 -7.29 19.87
C LYS A 315 9.59 -6.80 18.81
N ASN A 316 9.47 -7.29 17.58
CA ASN A 316 10.41 -6.96 16.51
C ASN A 316 10.30 -5.49 16.11
N PRO A 317 11.45 -4.83 15.80
CA PRO A 317 11.44 -3.52 15.19
C PRO A 317 10.63 -3.51 13.90
N ARG A 318 9.82 -2.47 13.70
CA ARG A 318 8.96 -2.36 12.51
C ARG A 318 8.75 -0.93 12.06
N ASN A 319 8.11 -0.82 10.91
CA ASN A 319 7.57 0.41 10.36
C ASN A 319 6.06 0.24 10.12
N VAL A 320 5.27 1.26 10.46
CA VAL A 320 3.82 1.27 10.25
C VAL A 320 3.43 2.53 9.49
N ARG A 321 2.92 2.35 8.27
CA ARG A 321 2.39 3.43 7.44
C ARG A 321 0.92 3.21 7.16
N LEU A 322 0.09 4.08 7.73
CA LEU A 322 -1.33 4.15 7.48
C LEU A 322 -1.63 5.47 6.76
N ASN A 323 -2.51 5.42 5.76
CA ASN A 323 -3.16 6.62 5.22
C ASN A 323 -4.27 7.14 6.15
N SER A 324 -4.81 8.33 5.89
CA SER A 324 -5.94 8.84 6.66
C SER A 324 -7.19 8.03 6.33
N GLY A 325 -7.65 7.19 7.26
CA GLY A 325 -8.79 6.30 7.01
C GLY A 325 -9.09 5.32 8.13
N VAL A 326 -8.09 4.94 8.93
CA VAL A 326 -8.27 3.98 10.04
C VAL A 326 -9.21 4.57 11.09
N SER A 327 -10.43 4.02 11.18
CA SER A 327 -11.40 4.37 12.20
C SER A 327 -10.97 3.89 13.59
N ASP A 328 -11.15 4.78 14.56
CA ASP A 328 -11.13 4.57 16.01
C ASP A 328 -9.78 4.39 16.73
N ALA A 329 -9.04 3.28 16.65
CA ALA A 329 -7.75 3.21 17.37
C ALA A 329 -6.71 2.20 16.88
N VAL A 330 -5.44 2.57 17.06
CA VAL A 330 -4.28 1.69 16.92
C VAL A 330 -3.71 1.41 18.30
N TYR A 331 -3.58 0.12 18.62
CA TYR A 331 -3.01 -0.37 19.85
C TYR A 331 -1.68 -1.07 19.64
N PHE A 332 -0.85 -1.12 20.68
CA PHE A 332 0.23 -2.09 20.78
C PHE A 332 0.02 -3.01 21.99
N LEU A 333 0.16 -4.32 21.76
CA LEU A 333 -0.07 -5.37 22.76
C LEU A 333 1.20 -5.70 23.54
N ASP A 334 2.35 -5.61 22.87
CA ASP A 334 3.69 -5.93 23.38
C ASP A 334 4.58 -4.69 23.36
N SER A 335 5.61 -4.67 24.21
CA SER A 335 6.67 -3.67 24.07
C SER A 335 7.37 -3.82 22.72
N MET A 336 7.43 -2.73 21.95
CA MET A 336 7.85 -2.74 20.55
C MET A 336 8.73 -1.53 20.21
N ILE A 337 9.40 -1.60 19.05
CA ILE A 337 10.26 -0.53 18.54
C ILE A 337 9.76 -0.09 17.16
N LEU A 338 9.49 1.20 17.00
CA LEU A 338 9.23 1.82 15.70
C LEU A 338 10.51 2.37 15.09
N THR A 339 10.72 2.06 13.81
CA THR A 339 11.90 2.42 13.02
C THR A 339 11.49 3.13 11.73
N GLY A 340 12.36 3.95 11.15
CA GLY A 340 12.07 4.71 9.93
C GLY A 340 10.87 5.66 10.09
N TYR A 341 10.13 5.90 9.01
CA TYR A 341 9.02 6.84 8.97
C TYR A 341 7.66 6.16 9.21
N ASN A 342 6.93 6.54 10.27
CA ASN A 342 5.68 5.92 10.68
C ASN A 342 4.53 6.92 10.64
N THR A 343 3.37 6.51 10.14
CA THR A 343 2.15 7.35 10.07
C THR A 343 0.98 6.60 10.69
N LEU A 344 0.38 7.19 11.72
CA LEU A 344 -0.69 6.59 12.51
C LEU A 344 -1.73 7.66 12.87
N PRO A 345 -3.03 7.34 12.95
CA PRO A 345 -4.02 8.30 13.44
C PRO A 345 -3.86 8.60 14.94
N GLY A 346 -3.36 7.62 15.70
CA GLY A 346 -3.13 7.64 17.13
C GLY A 346 -2.37 6.38 17.53
N LEU A 347 -1.82 6.31 18.74
CA LEU A 347 -1.14 5.11 19.24
C LEU A 347 -1.26 5.04 20.76
N ARG A 348 -1.68 3.87 21.28
CA ARG A 348 -1.83 3.65 22.73
C ARG A 348 -1.62 2.17 23.11
N PRO A 349 -1.22 1.85 24.34
CA PRO A 349 -1.15 0.48 24.82
C PRO A 349 -2.56 -0.13 24.85
N TYR A 350 -2.64 -1.44 24.67
CA TYR A 350 -3.92 -2.14 24.79
C TYR A 350 -4.45 -2.05 26.24
N PRO A 351 -5.78 -1.87 26.48
CA PRO A 351 -6.33 -1.52 27.81
C PRO A 351 -6.02 -2.46 28.99
N TRP A 352 -5.56 -3.69 28.74
CA TRP A 352 -5.18 -4.66 29.77
C TRP A 352 -3.68 -5.00 29.77
N SER A 353 -2.91 -4.40 28.86
CA SER A 353 -1.46 -4.53 28.79
C SER A 353 -0.81 -3.51 29.71
N ASN A 354 -0.86 -3.77 31.02
CA ASN A 354 -0.14 -2.94 31.98
C ASN A 354 1.38 -3.05 31.71
N GLN A 355 2.09 -1.93 31.63
CA GLN A 355 3.55 -1.82 31.49
C GLN A 355 4.19 -2.11 30.12
N VAL A 356 3.43 -2.02 29.01
CA VAL A 356 4.04 -2.10 27.67
C VAL A 356 4.53 -0.74 27.20
N ILE A 357 5.67 -0.74 26.50
CA ILE A 357 6.34 0.47 26.01
C ILE A 357 6.53 0.40 24.49
N CYS A 358 6.09 1.43 23.78
CA CYS A 358 6.46 1.68 22.41
C CYS A 358 7.65 2.64 22.35
N THR A 359 8.79 2.16 21.84
CA THR A 359 10.00 2.98 21.68
C THR A 359 10.11 3.51 20.25
N ILE A 360 10.26 4.82 20.07
CA ILE A 360 10.59 5.44 18.78
C ILE A 360 12.12 5.52 18.68
N ALA A 361 12.72 4.79 17.73
CA ALA A 361 14.17 4.73 17.59
C ALA A 361 14.79 6.09 17.20
N PRO A 362 16.11 6.33 17.43
CA PRO A 362 16.75 7.63 17.20
C PRO A 362 16.60 8.23 15.79
N ASP A 363 16.67 7.40 14.75
CA ASP A 363 16.47 7.83 13.35
C ASP A 363 15.01 7.67 12.88
N ALA A 364 14.07 7.40 13.79
CA ALA A 364 12.67 7.17 13.46
C ALA A 364 11.81 8.43 13.60
N THR A 365 10.78 8.49 12.77
CA THR A 365 9.73 9.50 12.80
C THR A 365 8.41 8.83 13.12
N LEU A 366 7.65 9.42 14.02
CA LEU A 366 6.25 9.06 14.24
C LEU A 366 5.38 10.28 13.93
N VAL A 367 4.53 10.17 12.92
CA VAL A 367 3.54 11.20 12.57
C VAL A 367 2.19 10.77 13.11
N ILE A 368 1.58 11.63 13.95
CA ILE A 368 0.27 11.38 14.56
C ILE A 368 -0.68 12.54 14.24
N SER A 369 -1.88 12.24 13.78
CA SER A 369 -2.92 13.24 13.49
C SER A 369 -3.84 13.52 14.69
N ASN A 370 -4.00 12.59 15.63
CA ASN A 370 -4.67 12.83 16.92
C ASN A 370 -3.62 13.14 18.01
N PRO A 371 -3.65 14.34 18.63
CA PRO A 371 -2.54 14.81 19.46
C PRO A 371 -2.39 14.16 20.84
N GLU A 372 -3.24 13.22 21.24
CA GLU A 372 -3.09 12.53 22.52
C GLU A 372 -1.99 11.46 22.44
N ILE A 373 -0.91 11.67 23.19
CA ILE A 373 0.13 10.66 23.41
C ILE A 373 -0.16 9.93 24.70
N ASP A 374 -0.17 8.60 24.59
CA ASP A 374 -0.23 7.73 25.75
C ASP A 374 1.13 7.67 26.48
N PRO A 375 1.16 7.65 27.82
CA PRO A 375 2.40 7.52 28.61
C PRO A 375 3.24 6.26 28.27
N GLY A 376 2.66 5.25 27.61
CA GLY A 376 3.40 4.09 27.10
C GLY A 376 4.32 4.38 25.91
N ILE A 377 4.42 5.61 25.41
CA ILE A 377 5.28 5.97 24.27
C ILE A 377 6.54 6.68 24.75
N VAL A 378 7.70 6.12 24.40
CA VAL A 378 9.03 6.67 24.71
C VAL A 378 9.74 7.01 23.40
N SER A 379 10.04 8.29 23.17
CA SER A 379 10.74 8.71 21.96
C SER A 379 12.22 8.99 22.20
N TYR A 380 13.07 8.41 21.34
CA TYR A 380 14.46 8.83 21.10
C TYR A 380 14.63 9.44 19.70
N GLY A 381 13.65 9.24 18.81
CA GLY A 381 13.53 9.92 17.52
C GLY A 381 12.72 11.20 17.63
N HIS A 382 11.97 11.55 16.59
CA HIS A 382 11.07 12.71 16.63
C HIS A 382 9.61 12.32 16.39
N ILE A 383 8.71 13.01 17.09
CA ILE A 383 7.27 12.89 16.91
C ILE A 383 6.76 14.15 16.23
N ARG A 384 6.07 13.99 15.11
CA ARG A 384 5.41 15.06 14.38
C ARG A 384 3.92 15.00 14.60
N SER A 385 3.34 16.17 14.83
CA SER A 385 1.90 16.35 14.95
C SER A 385 1.48 17.66 14.31
N SER A 386 0.24 17.73 13.86
CA SER A 386 -0.30 18.93 13.25
C SER A 386 -1.75 19.14 13.66
N ASN A 387 -2.15 20.39 13.83
CA ASN A 387 -3.54 20.76 14.05
C ASN A 387 -3.96 21.84 13.05
N SER A 388 -5.04 21.58 12.30
CA SER A 388 -5.55 22.44 11.22
C SER A 388 -6.80 23.24 11.56
N ASN A 389 -7.12 23.44 12.84
CA ASN A 389 -8.32 24.19 13.22
C ASN A 389 -8.02 25.69 13.32
N SER A 390 -8.38 26.47 12.29
CA SER A 390 -8.17 27.93 12.22
C SER A 390 -9.00 28.75 13.22
N ASP A 391 -10.08 28.19 13.75
CA ASP A 391 -11.16 29.00 14.34
C ASP A 391 -11.15 29.03 15.87
N THR A 392 -10.17 28.38 16.52
CA THR A 392 -10.16 28.18 17.97
C THR A 392 -9.03 28.94 18.67
N TRP A 393 -9.39 29.81 19.62
CA TRP A 393 -8.49 30.53 20.55
C TRP A 393 -8.20 29.74 21.85
N TYR A 394 -8.52 28.45 21.88
CA TYR A 394 -8.30 27.55 23.03
C TYR A 394 -6.93 26.89 23.00
N ASP A 395 -6.58 26.22 24.10
CA ASP A 395 -5.36 25.41 24.22
C ASP A 395 -5.48 24.19 23.32
N LEU A 396 -4.57 24.08 22.35
CA LEU A 396 -4.49 22.96 21.44
C LEU A 396 -3.42 22.01 21.96
N PRO A 397 -3.81 20.81 22.45
CA PRO A 397 -2.84 19.81 22.83
C PRO A 397 -2.13 19.30 21.58
N LEU A 398 -0.82 19.13 21.70
CA LEU A 398 0.05 18.42 20.78
C LEU A 398 0.93 17.48 21.64
N PRO A 399 1.45 16.39 21.08
CA PRO A 399 2.59 15.66 21.62
C PRO A 399 3.61 16.56 22.33
N HIS A 400 3.69 16.45 23.66
CA HIS A 400 4.65 17.16 24.51
C HIS A 400 4.62 18.70 24.44
N ALA A 401 3.62 19.30 23.79
CA ALA A 401 3.44 20.74 23.71
C ALA A 401 1.94 21.10 23.70
N SER A 402 1.55 22.21 24.30
CA SER A 402 0.19 22.76 24.17
C SER A 402 0.31 24.21 23.76
N ILE A 403 -0.41 24.62 22.74
CA ILE A 403 -0.30 25.97 22.18
C ILE A 403 -1.61 26.72 22.30
N ARG A 404 -1.54 28.04 22.49
CA ARG A 404 -2.70 28.91 22.45
C ARG A 404 -2.50 30.02 21.43
N ARG A 405 -3.43 30.09 20.49
CA ARG A 405 -3.46 31.13 19.45
C ARG A 405 -4.07 32.41 20.00
N LYS A 406 -3.62 33.56 19.51
CA LYS A 406 -4.27 34.84 19.80
C LYS A 406 -5.65 34.87 19.16
N ASN A 407 -6.57 35.59 19.79
CA ASN A 407 -7.90 35.84 19.22
C ASN A 407 -7.78 36.57 17.87
N GLY A 408 -8.48 36.09 16.84
CA GLY A 408 -8.43 36.63 15.48
C GLY A 408 -7.15 36.30 14.69
N SER A 409 -6.35 35.31 15.12
CA SER A 409 -5.16 34.89 14.38
C SER A 409 -5.54 34.25 13.04
N ASN A 410 -4.81 34.61 11.97
CA ASN A 410 -4.98 34.03 10.63
C ASN A 410 -4.18 32.74 10.41
N ILE A 411 -3.56 32.17 11.46
CA ILE A 411 -2.82 30.91 11.36
C ILE A 411 -3.82 29.78 11.10
N ALA A 412 -3.71 29.14 9.93
CA ALA A 412 -4.59 28.04 9.53
C ALA A 412 -4.25 26.74 10.26
N SER A 413 -2.95 26.42 10.34
CA SER A 413 -2.46 25.22 11.01
C SER A 413 -1.12 25.47 11.68
N ILE A 414 -0.83 24.66 12.69
CA ILE A 414 0.49 24.57 13.31
C ILE A 414 0.90 23.11 13.36
N GLN A 415 2.11 22.84 12.86
CA GLN A 415 2.82 21.60 13.03
C GLN A 415 3.85 21.76 14.16
N CYS A 416 3.93 20.75 15.03
CA CYS A 416 4.96 20.60 16.04
C CYS A 416 5.78 19.34 15.76
N ASP A 417 7.09 19.50 15.59
CA ASP A 417 8.07 18.43 15.66
C ASP A 417 8.71 18.45 17.06
N SER A 418 8.50 17.38 17.83
CA SER A 418 9.00 17.21 19.19
C SER A 418 10.16 16.21 19.22
N TYR A 419 11.28 16.61 19.81
CA TYR A 419 12.50 15.81 19.90
C TYR A 419 12.81 15.52 21.37
N SER A 420 12.31 14.39 21.86
CA SER A 420 12.44 13.94 23.25
C SER A 420 13.74 13.18 23.48
N ARG A 421 14.22 13.17 24.74
CA ARG A 421 15.44 12.48 25.20
C ARG A 421 16.71 12.75 24.38
N GLN A 422 16.77 13.90 23.74
CA GLN A 422 17.92 14.32 22.97
C GLN A 422 18.13 15.82 23.10
N HIS A 423 19.39 16.22 23.21
CA HIS A 423 19.75 17.62 23.10
C HIS A 423 19.54 18.11 21.68
N HIS A 424 19.22 19.39 21.55
CA HIS A 424 19.36 20.05 20.26
C HIS A 424 20.80 19.86 19.73
N PRO A 425 21.02 19.54 18.45
CA PRO A 425 22.33 19.12 17.93
C PRO A 425 23.48 20.10 18.24
N PHE A 426 23.16 21.38 18.41
CA PHE A 426 24.13 22.45 18.66
C PHE A 426 24.07 23.03 20.08
N ILE A 427 23.16 22.56 20.95
CA ILE A 427 22.99 23.07 22.32
C ILE A 427 22.95 21.89 23.27
N LYS A 428 24.02 21.71 24.04
CA LYS A 428 24.15 20.58 24.97
C LYS A 428 23.89 20.94 26.44
N SER A 429 23.82 22.22 26.79
CA SER A 429 23.71 22.70 28.17
C SER A 429 22.28 22.99 28.61
N GLY A 430 21.35 22.11 28.29
CA GLY A 430 19.93 22.36 28.54
C GLY A 430 19.10 21.10 28.60
N LEU A 431 17.79 21.29 28.62
CA LEU A 431 16.82 20.20 28.63
C LEU A 431 17.08 19.25 27.45
N LYS A 432 17.02 17.94 27.69
CA LYS A 432 17.10 16.90 26.62
C LYS A 432 15.77 16.80 25.87
N HIS A 433 15.15 17.93 25.55
CA HIS A 433 13.90 18.03 24.81
C HIS A 433 13.86 19.37 24.09
N TRP A 434 13.54 19.37 22.79
CA TRP A 434 13.39 20.57 22.00
C TRP A 434 12.32 20.43 20.92
N TRP A 435 11.88 21.56 20.36
CA TRP A 435 10.72 21.62 19.46
C TRP A 435 10.97 22.48 18.22
N ILE A 436 10.25 22.17 17.15
CA ILE A 436 10.11 23.03 15.97
C ILE A 436 8.62 23.28 15.73
N PHE A 437 8.24 24.56 15.69
CA PHE A 437 6.93 24.98 15.22
C PHE A 437 7.01 25.45 13.77
N LYS A 438 6.03 25.03 12.98
CA LYS A 438 5.78 25.51 11.61
C LYS A 438 4.32 25.90 11.51
N ASN A 439 4.05 27.11 11.07
CA ASN A 439 2.69 27.60 10.83
C ASN A 439 2.36 27.61 9.34
N THR A 440 1.07 27.66 9.02
CA THR A 440 0.57 27.89 7.67
C THR A 440 -0.35 29.12 7.70
N PRO A 441 -0.13 30.15 6.83
CA PRO A 441 0.95 30.29 5.84
C PRO A 441 2.36 30.53 6.44
N LYS A 442 3.42 30.15 5.72
CA LYS A 442 4.82 30.10 6.19
C LYS A 442 5.44 31.45 6.54
N ASP A 443 5.10 32.50 5.78
CA ASP A 443 5.68 33.84 5.96
C ASP A 443 4.96 34.65 7.06
N TYR A 444 4.00 34.04 7.74
CA TYR A 444 3.20 34.69 8.74
C TYR A 444 3.96 34.75 10.08
N ASN A 445 4.63 35.86 10.36
CA ASN A 445 5.45 36.01 11.58
C ASN A 445 4.63 36.46 12.80
N ASP A 446 3.54 35.76 13.09
CA ASP A 446 2.64 36.08 14.20
C ASP A 446 3.06 35.35 15.49
N LEU A 447 2.71 35.94 16.63
CA LEU A 447 3.05 35.42 17.96
C LEU A 447 1.87 34.62 18.52
N LEU A 448 2.16 33.43 19.05
CA LEU A 448 1.22 32.70 19.89
C LEU A 448 0.99 33.46 21.19
N GLU A 449 -0.21 33.32 21.78
CA GLU A 449 -0.49 33.90 23.10
C GLU A 449 0.43 33.26 24.13
N TYR A 450 0.48 31.92 24.13
CA TYR A 450 1.50 31.15 24.82
C TYR A 450 1.68 29.76 24.19
N ALA A 451 2.78 29.11 24.56
CA ALA A 451 2.98 27.68 24.40
C ALA A 451 3.47 27.07 25.72
N SER A 452 2.89 25.95 26.12
CA SER A 452 3.33 25.09 27.22
C SER A 452 4.09 23.89 26.65
N PHE A 453 5.19 23.51 27.29
CA PHE A 453 6.07 22.43 26.86
C PHE A 453 6.24 21.46 28.02
N GLY A 454 5.90 20.19 27.80
CA GLY A 454 6.03 19.13 28.80
C GLY A 454 7.33 18.37 28.63
N TYR A 455 7.95 17.98 29.73
CA TYR A 455 9.15 17.13 29.76
C TYR A 455 9.06 16.08 30.85
N THR A 456 10.09 15.25 30.95
CA THR A 456 10.19 14.15 31.92
C THR A 456 11.44 14.31 32.80
N ASP A 457 11.44 13.70 33.99
CA ASP A 457 12.55 13.83 34.96
C ASP A 457 13.90 13.38 34.36
N ASP A 458 13.88 12.33 33.52
CA ASP A 458 15.06 11.84 32.80
C ASP A 458 15.59 12.84 31.76
N GLU A 459 14.72 13.68 31.21
CA GLU A 459 15.11 14.75 30.29
C GLU A 459 15.71 15.97 31.00
N ALA A 460 15.31 16.19 32.26
CA ALA A 460 15.80 17.25 33.13
C ALA A 460 16.99 16.82 34.01
N GLU A 461 17.36 15.53 34.00
CA GLU A 461 18.40 14.96 34.85
C GLU A 461 19.71 15.79 34.81
N GLY A 462 20.11 16.28 35.99
CA GLY A 462 21.33 17.07 36.19
C GLY A 462 21.18 18.57 35.98
N LEU A 463 19.97 19.08 35.72
CA LEU A 463 19.67 20.50 35.58
C LEU A 463 19.09 21.07 36.88
N ASP A 464 19.41 22.34 37.18
CA ASP A 464 18.67 23.13 38.15
C ASP A 464 17.46 23.74 37.44
N GLU A 465 16.34 23.03 37.43
CA GLU A 465 15.13 23.37 36.66
C GLU A 465 14.64 24.82 36.90
N PRO A 466 14.59 25.35 38.13
CA PRO A 466 14.30 26.77 38.38
C PRO A 466 15.17 27.78 37.61
N LEU A 467 16.39 27.39 37.19
CA LEU A 467 17.30 28.24 36.43
C LEU A 467 17.15 28.10 34.91
N LEU A 468 16.26 27.23 34.42
CA LEU A 468 15.99 27.09 33.00
C LEU A 468 15.47 28.40 32.41
N LYS A 469 16.00 28.74 31.22
CA LYS A 469 15.60 29.89 30.42
C LYS A 469 15.07 29.41 29.09
N ALA A 470 14.01 30.05 28.62
CA ALA A 470 13.40 29.78 27.32
C ALA A 470 14.09 30.60 26.22
N PHE A 471 14.45 29.94 25.13
CA PHE A 471 15.03 30.57 23.96
C PHE A 471 14.33 30.09 22.69
N TYR A 472 14.27 30.97 21.71
CA TYR A 472 13.79 30.62 20.38
C TYR A 472 14.73 31.10 19.29
N SER A 473 14.69 30.42 18.15
CA SER A 473 15.36 30.85 16.93
C SER A 473 14.38 30.87 15.77
N VAL A 474 14.45 31.95 14.99
CA VAL A 474 13.72 32.15 13.73
C VAL A 474 14.67 32.18 12.54
N ASP A 475 15.92 31.75 12.70
CA ASP A 475 16.96 31.73 11.65
C ASP A 475 17.71 30.40 11.64
N GLY A 476 16.97 29.35 11.94
CA GLY A 476 17.44 27.98 11.91
C GLY A 476 18.53 27.64 12.92
N GLY A 477 18.55 28.33 14.06
CA GLY A 477 19.48 28.08 15.16
C GLY A 477 20.80 28.86 15.04
N LEU A 478 20.90 29.82 14.11
CA LEU A 478 22.04 30.74 14.00
C LEU A 478 22.09 31.70 15.17
N THR A 479 20.98 32.41 15.41
CA THR A 479 20.82 33.31 16.54
C THR A 479 19.68 32.83 17.42
N TRP A 480 19.89 33.00 18.71
CA TRP A 480 18.92 32.64 19.73
C TRP A 480 18.49 33.90 20.46
N LYS A 481 17.18 34.07 20.59
CA LYS A 481 16.58 35.15 21.35
C LYS A 481 16.05 34.61 22.65
N TRP A 482 16.37 35.31 23.73
CA TRP A 482 15.82 35.02 25.04
C TRP A 482 14.35 35.46 25.14
N CYS A 483 13.49 34.59 25.67
CA CYS A 483 12.10 34.94 25.96
C CYS A 483 12.04 35.73 27.28
N SER A 484 11.49 36.95 27.24
CA SER A 484 11.36 37.79 28.43
C SER A 484 10.18 37.41 29.35
N SER A 485 9.23 36.60 28.88
CA SER A 485 8.05 36.19 29.64
C SER A 485 7.83 34.67 29.54
N TYR A 486 8.21 33.95 30.58
CA TYR A 486 8.02 32.51 30.70
C TYR A 486 7.91 32.09 32.17
N PHE A 487 7.45 30.87 32.41
CA PHE A 487 7.26 30.26 33.73
C PHE A 487 7.68 28.79 33.69
N VAL A 488 8.50 28.36 34.65
CA VAL A 488 8.94 26.97 34.81
C VAL A 488 8.25 26.37 36.03
N ASN A 489 7.66 25.18 35.88
CA ASN A 489 7.04 24.44 36.97
C ASN A 489 7.64 23.04 37.14
N PRO A 490 8.67 22.90 38.00
CA PRO A 490 9.35 21.63 38.23
C PRO A 490 8.46 20.55 38.87
N SER A 491 7.38 20.91 39.59
CA SER A 491 6.52 19.91 40.25
C SER A 491 5.59 19.18 39.28
N SER A 492 5.45 19.68 38.06
CA SER A 492 4.58 19.13 37.02
C SER A 492 5.27 19.04 35.66
N ASN A 493 6.61 19.16 35.65
CA ASN A 493 7.48 19.04 34.49
C ASN A 493 6.97 19.78 33.25
N TYR A 494 6.61 21.06 33.42
CA TYR A 494 6.24 21.89 32.27
C TYR A 494 6.83 23.29 32.33
N ILE A 495 7.03 23.88 31.14
CA ILE A 495 7.45 25.27 30.93
C ILE A 495 6.42 25.96 30.06
N ARG A 496 5.93 27.13 30.48
CA ARG A 496 5.05 27.98 29.65
C ARG A 496 5.81 29.22 29.19
N VAL A 497 5.73 29.53 27.90
CA VAL A 497 6.35 30.70 27.26
C VAL A 497 5.25 31.55 26.64
N ASN A 498 5.19 32.83 26.99
CA ASN A 498 4.21 33.77 26.44
C ASN A 498 4.77 34.50 25.22
N ASN A 499 3.91 34.92 24.28
CA ASN A 499 4.30 35.71 23.10
C ASN A 499 5.44 35.08 22.28
N ILE A 500 5.39 33.77 22.07
CA ILE A 500 6.39 33.01 21.31
C ILE A 500 6.03 33.00 19.81
N PRO A 501 7.00 33.06 18.87
CA PRO A 501 6.69 32.95 17.45
C PRO A 501 5.98 31.63 17.11
N SER A 502 5.01 31.73 16.21
CA SER A 502 4.27 30.57 15.69
C SER A 502 5.08 29.70 14.71
N ALA A 503 6.24 30.22 14.26
CA ALA A 503 7.23 29.51 13.46
C ALA A 503 8.62 29.76 14.06
N ALA A 504 9.16 28.76 14.77
CA ALA A 504 10.47 28.87 15.43
C ALA A 504 11.00 27.49 15.89
N GLN A 505 12.29 27.43 16.16
CA GLN A 505 12.86 26.40 17.03
C GLN A 505 12.81 26.87 18.48
N ILE A 506 12.53 25.96 19.41
CA ILE A 506 12.41 26.24 20.84
C ILE A 506 13.32 25.30 21.63
N VAL A 507 14.10 25.87 22.55
CA VAL A 507 15.00 25.16 23.46
C VAL A 507 14.97 25.77 24.86
N PHE A 508 15.32 24.98 25.86
CA PHE A 508 15.48 25.43 27.25
C PHE A 508 16.88 25.12 27.74
N SER A 509 17.57 26.11 28.30
CA SER A 509 18.94 25.98 28.80
C SER A 509 19.12 26.79 30.07
N THR A 510 19.98 26.30 30.98
CA THR A 510 20.42 27.07 32.16
C THR A 510 21.39 28.19 31.78
N ASP A 511 22.09 28.02 30.66
CA ASP A 511 23.09 28.95 30.15
C ASP A 511 22.47 30.01 29.21
N ARG A 512 23.16 31.15 29.06
CA ARG A 512 22.78 32.22 28.13
C ARG A 512 23.25 31.90 26.71
N ILE A 513 22.50 31.06 25.99
CA ILE A 513 22.86 30.62 24.63
C ILE A 513 22.72 31.72 23.57
N ASP A 514 21.95 32.78 23.86
CA ASP A 514 21.83 34.00 23.05
C ASP A 514 23.16 34.77 22.92
N THR A 515 24.15 34.46 23.79
CA THR A 515 25.49 35.06 23.78
C THR A 515 26.62 34.09 23.44
N LEU A 516 26.34 32.79 23.38
CA LEU A 516 27.38 31.73 23.36
C LEU A 516 27.57 31.05 21.99
N LEU A 517 26.58 31.10 21.10
CA LEU A 517 26.64 30.35 19.85
C LEU A 517 27.31 31.17 18.74
N SER A 518 28.34 30.58 18.12
CA SER A 518 29.01 31.15 16.97
C SER A 518 28.04 31.32 15.81
N ALA A 519 28.17 32.44 15.10
CA ALA A 519 27.43 32.74 13.86
C ALA A 519 27.85 31.85 12.67
N THR A 520 28.48 30.69 12.93
CA THR A 520 28.97 29.76 11.90
C THR A 520 27.97 28.65 11.66
N ALA A 521 27.74 28.34 10.39
CA ALA A 521 26.89 27.24 9.98
C ALA A 521 27.40 25.89 10.51
N ALA A 522 26.49 24.94 10.65
CA ALA A 522 26.81 23.59 11.05
C ALA A 522 25.78 22.61 10.48
N VAL A 523 26.18 21.34 10.30
CA VAL A 523 25.29 20.27 9.83
C VAL A 523 24.98 19.33 10.97
N SER A 524 23.72 18.93 11.07
CA SER A 524 23.27 17.89 12.00
C SER A 524 23.06 16.56 11.29
N SER A 525 22.45 16.53 10.10
CA SER A 525 22.13 15.28 9.40
C SER A 525 21.91 15.45 7.89
N VAL A 526 21.88 14.32 7.19
CA VAL A 526 21.46 14.20 5.78
C VAL A 526 20.42 13.08 5.68
N SER A 527 19.36 13.31 4.91
CA SER A 527 18.30 12.34 4.65
C SER A 527 17.92 12.35 3.17
N PRO A 528 17.70 11.19 2.51
CA PRO A 528 17.96 9.86 3.04
C PRO A 528 19.47 9.61 3.20
N LYS A 529 19.85 8.82 4.21
CA LYS A 529 21.24 8.37 4.40
C LYS A 529 21.68 7.36 3.31
N LYS A 530 20.71 6.72 2.63
CA LYS A 530 20.95 5.72 1.60
C LYS A 530 20.32 6.18 0.29
N ILE A 531 21.13 6.26 -0.75
CA ILE A 531 20.69 6.57 -2.11
C ILE A 531 21.18 5.49 -3.07
N ALA A 532 20.52 5.33 -4.22
CA ALA A 532 20.92 4.34 -5.20
C ALA A 532 21.80 4.95 -6.31
N SER A 533 22.81 4.20 -6.74
CA SER A 533 23.49 4.46 -8.00
C SER A 533 22.62 3.90 -9.12
N ALA A 534 21.83 4.76 -9.75
CA ALA A 534 20.77 4.37 -10.66
C ALA A 534 21.10 4.83 -12.09
N ASN A 535 22.31 4.54 -12.60
CA ASN A 535 22.80 5.05 -13.89
C ASN A 535 22.57 6.57 -14.07
N ASN A 536 23.00 7.41 -13.10
CA ASN A 536 22.77 8.86 -13.09
C ASN A 536 21.30 9.30 -12.92
N ASN A 537 20.37 8.46 -12.45
CA ASN A 537 19.06 8.96 -12.01
C ASN A 537 19.25 9.86 -10.77
N PRO A 538 18.68 11.08 -10.74
CA PRO A 538 18.84 11.98 -9.61
C PRO A 538 18.18 11.47 -8.33
N SER A 539 18.87 11.68 -7.22
CA SER A 539 18.37 11.48 -5.85
C SER A 539 18.21 12.83 -5.18
N LEU A 540 17.06 13.07 -4.54
CA LEU A 540 16.78 14.25 -3.73
C LEU A 540 17.17 13.99 -2.27
N LEU A 541 18.00 14.86 -1.72
CA LEU A 541 18.45 14.80 -0.33
C LEU A 541 18.09 16.09 0.39
N THR A 542 17.67 15.96 1.64
CA THR A 542 17.54 17.05 2.60
C THR A 542 18.71 17.01 3.56
N ILE A 543 19.53 18.06 3.54
CA ILE A 543 20.56 18.31 4.55
C ILE A 543 19.92 19.15 5.64
N THR A 544 20.01 18.72 6.90
CA THR A 544 19.52 19.49 8.06
C THR A 544 20.69 20.04 8.85
N GLY A 545 20.54 21.26 9.35
CA GLY A 545 21.57 21.93 10.14
C GLY A 545 21.13 23.32 10.57
N LYS A 546 22.11 24.21 10.71
CA LYS A 546 21.90 25.62 11.01
C LYS A 546 22.74 26.50 10.10
N GLY A 547 22.21 27.67 9.78
CA GLY A 547 22.95 28.73 9.12
C GLY A 547 23.24 28.52 7.65
N PHE A 548 22.38 27.76 6.98
CA PHE A 548 22.42 27.68 5.53
C PHE A 548 21.94 28.99 4.92
N THR A 549 22.56 29.38 3.82
CA THR A 549 22.23 30.58 3.04
C THR A 549 22.11 30.19 1.58
N SER A 550 21.57 31.06 0.73
CA SER A 550 21.57 30.86 -0.72
C SER A 550 22.99 30.77 -1.32
N SER A 551 24.02 31.17 -0.58
CA SER A 551 25.43 31.10 -0.99
C SER A 551 26.16 29.84 -0.52
N THR A 552 25.49 28.96 0.23
CA THR A 552 26.08 27.72 0.76
C THR A 552 26.38 26.75 -0.39
N ARG A 553 27.64 26.35 -0.54
CA ARG A 553 28.07 25.30 -1.47
C ARG A 553 28.12 23.95 -0.77
N VAL A 554 27.72 22.90 -1.47
CA VAL A 554 27.67 21.51 -0.98
C VAL A 554 28.48 20.62 -1.91
N PHE A 555 29.26 19.68 -1.39
CA PHE A 555 29.72 18.50 -2.12
C PHE A 555 29.92 17.32 -1.18
N PHE A 556 29.95 16.11 -1.75
CA PHE A 556 30.20 14.88 -1.02
C PHE A 556 31.53 14.29 -1.48
N ARG A 557 32.36 13.80 -0.57
CA ARG A 557 33.66 13.22 -0.94
C ARG A 557 33.96 11.95 -0.17
N ASN A 558 34.68 11.05 -0.81
CA ASN A 558 35.39 9.97 -0.14
C ASN A 558 36.89 10.10 -0.47
N LYS A 559 37.69 9.07 -0.17
CA LYS A 559 39.13 9.10 -0.43
C LYS A 559 39.50 9.15 -1.91
N GLU A 560 38.61 8.74 -2.81
CA GLU A 560 38.87 8.50 -4.23
C GLU A 560 38.07 9.44 -5.16
N LYS A 561 36.88 9.87 -4.74
CA LYS A 561 35.88 10.56 -5.58
C LYS A 561 35.23 11.74 -4.84
N VAL A 562 34.79 12.72 -5.62
CA VAL A 562 33.94 13.83 -5.17
C VAL A 562 32.66 13.82 -5.99
N LEU A 563 31.52 13.74 -5.33
CA LEU A 563 30.21 13.95 -5.92
C LEU A 563 29.79 15.40 -5.69
N VAL A 564 29.70 16.15 -6.78
CA VAL A 564 29.18 17.51 -6.74
C VAL A 564 27.68 17.43 -7.06
N PRO A 565 26.81 17.95 -6.20
CA PRO A 565 25.40 18.07 -6.51
C PRO A 565 25.18 18.90 -7.76
N ASP A 566 24.20 18.48 -8.56
CA ASP A 566 23.71 19.30 -9.67
C ASP A 566 23.09 20.60 -9.13
N THR A 567 22.59 20.56 -7.88
CA THR A 567 21.78 21.62 -7.30
C THR A 567 21.82 21.62 -5.80
N VAL A 568 21.79 22.83 -5.24
CA VAL A 568 21.64 23.10 -3.81
C VAL A 568 20.65 24.24 -3.63
N MET A 569 19.64 24.03 -2.81
CA MET A 569 18.60 25.01 -2.55
C MET A 569 18.32 25.15 -1.07
N LEU A 570 18.03 26.37 -0.63
CA LEU A 570 17.60 26.62 0.74
C LEU A 570 16.18 26.09 0.95
N SER A 571 15.98 25.26 1.97
CA SER A 571 14.68 24.67 2.29
C SER A 571 14.41 24.76 3.80
N GLY A 572 13.14 24.67 4.20
CA GLY A 572 12.74 24.72 5.61
C GLY A 572 12.68 26.13 6.19
N LEU A 573 12.47 26.22 7.50
CA LEU A 573 12.27 27.47 8.21
C LEU A 573 13.62 28.20 8.36
N HIS A 574 13.84 29.26 7.59
CA HIS A 574 14.97 30.19 7.75
C HIS A 574 16.37 29.55 7.85
N GLY A 575 16.72 28.64 6.93
CA GLY A 575 18.10 28.11 6.81
C GLY A 575 18.43 26.91 7.69
N THR A 576 17.41 26.14 8.09
CA THR A 576 17.55 24.85 8.79
C THR A 576 17.81 23.67 7.87
N SER A 577 17.51 23.81 6.58
CA SER A 577 17.73 22.73 5.63
C SER A 577 18.17 23.20 4.26
N LEU A 578 18.84 22.31 3.54
CA LEU A 578 19.10 22.42 2.11
C LEU A 578 18.46 21.24 1.40
N LEU A 579 17.82 21.48 0.27
CA LEU A 579 17.50 20.44 -0.71
C LEU A 579 18.67 20.34 -1.69
N VAL A 580 19.12 19.12 -1.93
CA VAL A 580 20.30 18.81 -2.72
C VAL A 580 19.98 17.69 -3.68
N VAL A 581 20.38 17.84 -4.94
CA VAL A 581 20.19 16.80 -5.96
C VAL A 581 21.52 16.21 -6.38
N LEU A 582 21.65 14.89 -6.23
CA LEU A 582 22.85 14.13 -6.58
C LEU A 582 22.56 13.13 -7.69
N ARG A 583 23.51 12.95 -8.61
CA ARG A 583 23.54 11.85 -9.58
C ARG A 583 24.79 10.99 -9.40
N PRO A 584 24.72 9.97 -8.53
CA PRO A 584 25.82 9.03 -8.41
C PRO A 584 25.93 8.19 -9.69
N GLU A 585 27.15 8.08 -10.22
CA GLU A 585 27.47 7.12 -11.27
C GLU A 585 27.21 5.69 -10.79
N GLN A 586 26.94 4.78 -11.73
CA GLN A 586 26.73 3.36 -11.42
C GLN A 586 27.95 2.76 -10.71
N ILE A 587 27.73 2.17 -9.54
CA ILE A 587 28.78 1.46 -8.77
C ILE A 587 28.46 -0.03 -8.65
N SER A 588 29.47 -0.83 -8.33
CA SER A 588 29.37 -2.30 -8.18
C SER A 588 29.29 -2.77 -6.72
N LYS A 589 29.60 -1.90 -5.76
CA LYS A 589 29.58 -2.15 -4.32
C LYS A 589 29.18 -0.86 -3.58
N PRO A 590 28.61 -0.94 -2.35
CA PRO A 590 28.28 0.25 -1.59
C PRO A 590 29.50 1.14 -1.31
N GLU A 591 29.32 2.46 -1.41
CA GLU A 591 30.35 3.48 -1.15
C GLU A 591 29.83 4.51 -0.14
N PHE A 592 30.70 4.98 0.77
CA PHE A 592 30.36 5.96 1.82
C PHE A 592 31.03 7.31 1.53
N TYR A 593 30.29 8.39 1.69
CA TYR A 593 30.76 9.75 1.42
C TYR A 593 30.56 10.68 2.61
N ASP A 594 31.56 11.50 2.89
CA ASP A 594 31.47 12.64 3.80
C ASP A 594 30.77 13.80 3.08
N LEU A 595 29.91 14.52 3.79
CA LEU A 595 29.36 15.79 3.31
C LEU A 595 30.34 16.92 3.67
N VAL A 596 30.53 17.86 2.74
CA VAL A 596 31.27 19.11 2.96
C VAL A 596 30.39 20.29 2.57
N LEU A 597 30.26 21.25 3.47
CA LEU A 597 29.63 22.55 3.21
C LEU A 597 30.65 23.68 3.24
N GLN A 598 30.52 24.62 2.31
CA GLN A 598 31.31 25.84 2.28
C GLN A 598 30.39 27.06 2.28
N ASN A 599 30.50 27.88 3.32
CA ASN A 599 29.85 29.18 3.41
C ASN A 599 30.90 30.29 3.18
N PRO A 600 30.64 31.29 2.33
CA PRO A 600 31.58 32.38 2.10
C PRO A 600 31.99 33.06 3.43
N GLY A 601 33.30 33.16 3.66
CA GLY A 601 33.86 33.78 4.87
C GLY A 601 33.79 32.92 6.14
N GLN A 602 33.39 31.64 6.04
CA GLN A 602 33.35 30.70 7.15
C GLN A 602 34.22 29.46 6.85
N PRO A 603 34.73 28.75 7.88
CA PRO A 603 35.42 27.49 7.66
C PRO A 603 34.48 26.40 7.11
N ASP A 604 35.03 25.48 6.32
CA ASP A 604 34.31 24.33 5.79
C ASP A 604 33.71 23.48 6.93
N VAL A 605 32.46 23.07 6.78
CA VAL A 605 31.78 22.16 7.71
C VAL A 605 31.78 20.77 7.10
N ILE A 606 32.28 19.77 7.83
CA ILE A 606 32.37 18.39 7.36
C ILE A 606 31.49 17.50 8.25
N LEU A 607 30.61 16.71 7.63
CA LEU A 607 29.89 15.62 8.28
C LEU A 607 30.40 14.28 7.72
N PRO A 608 31.17 13.51 8.51
CA PRO A 608 31.72 12.23 8.06
C PRO A 608 30.64 11.18 7.77
N SER A 609 30.86 10.33 6.76
CA SER A 609 29.97 9.23 6.35
C SER A 609 28.50 9.64 6.27
N ALA A 610 28.23 10.82 5.70
CA ALA A 610 26.91 11.42 5.63
C ALA A 610 25.92 10.58 4.79
N ILE A 611 26.39 9.95 3.71
CA ILE A 611 25.56 9.12 2.83
C ILE A 611 26.26 7.81 2.43
N GLU A 612 25.44 6.80 2.14
CA GLU A 612 25.78 5.51 1.55
C GLU A 612 25.13 5.44 0.16
N VAL A 613 25.95 5.32 -0.88
CA VAL A 613 25.48 5.04 -2.25
C VAL A 613 25.44 3.53 -2.44
N ASN A 614 24.29 3.01 -2.88
CA ASN A 614 24.05 1.57 -3.06
C ASN A 614 23.95 1.17 -4.54
N PRO A 615 24.50 0.01 -4.94
CA PRO A 615 24.46 -0.44 -6.34
C PRO A 615 23.06 -0.85 -6.84
N LEU A 616 22.12 -1.14 -5.93
CA LEU A 616 20.78 -1.62 -6.28
C LEU A 616 19.80 -0.45 -6.45
N ALA A 617 19.36 -0.22 -7.67
CA ALA A 617 18.40 0.83 -8.02
C ALA A 617 17.13 0.25 -8.66
N PHE A 618 15.98 0.51 -8.04
CA PHE A 618 14.67 0.31 -8.66
C PHE A 618 13.65 1.26 -8.03
N SER A 619 12.63 1.64 -8.79
CA SER A 619 11.49 2.44 -8.33
C SER A 619 10.22 1.58 -8.31
N PHE A 620 9.37 1.75 -7.30
CA PHE A 620 8.09 1.05 -7.20
C PHE A 620 7.00 2.01 -6.73
N PRO A 621 6.50 2.89 -7.62
CA PRO A 621 5.52 3.90 -7.28
C PRO A 621 4.14 3.28 -7.04
N TRP A 622 3.35 3.93 -6.20
CA TRP A 622 1.96 3.59 -5.95
C TRP A 622 1.15 4.87 -5.70
N PHE A 623 -0.14 4.83 -5.98
CA PHE A 623 -1.06 5.97 -5.86
C PHE A 623 -2.45 5.46 -5.52
N VAL A 624 -3.10 6.02 -4.52
CA VAL A 624 -4.39 5.56 -4.01
C VAL A 624 -5.25 6.72 -3.53
N LEU A 625 -6.56 6.61 -3.73
CA LEU A 625 -7.58 7.52 -3.22
C LEU A 625 -8.20 6.98 -1.91
N GLY A 626 -8.25 7.83 -0.89
CA GLY A 626 -8.96 7.67 0.37
C GLY A 626 -10.00 8.79 0.58
N GLY A 627 -11.04 8.52 1.35
CA GLY A 627 -12.10 9.49 1.57
C GLY A 627 -13.27 8.96 2.39
N ARG A 628 -14.32 9.77 2.49
CA ARG A 628 -15.55 9.42 3.22
C ARG A 628 -16.42 8.47 2.39
N ASP A 629 -17.13 7.60 3.09
CA ASP A 629 -18.12 6.67 2.53
C ASP A 629 -19.51 7.31 2.34
N ARG A 630 -19.69 8.56 2.79
CA ARG A 630 -20.96 9.29 2.71
C ARG A 630 -20.74 10.73 2.30
N THR A 631 -21.63 11.22 1.44
CA THR A 631 -21.66 12.60 0.98
C THR A 631 -22.57 13.47 1.85
N LEU A 632 -22.11 14.68 2.16
CA LEU A 632 -22.91 15.76 2.72
C LEU A 632 -23.23 16.74 1.60
N ALA A 633 -24.47 16.68 1.12
CA ALA A 633 -24.95 17.54 0.03
C ALA A 633 -24.66 19.02 0.31
N ASN A 634 -24.08 19.69 -0.70
CA ASN A 634 -23.71 21.10 -0.71
C ASN A 634 -22.78 21.56 0.43
N ARG A 635 -22.00 20.65 1.02
CA ARG A 635 -20.92 20.99 1.97
C ARG A 635 -19.56 20.62 1.39
N TRP A 636 -18.53 21.36 1.79
CA TRP A 636 -17.15 20.99 1.47
C TRP A 636 -16.77 19.70 2.19
N GLN A 637 -16.34 18.72 1.41
CA GLN A 637 -15.91 17.41 1.87
C GLN A 637 -14.49 17.16 1.44
N THR A 638 -13.68 16.57 2.30
CA THR A 638 -12.26 16.35 2.04
C THR A 638 -12.03 14.87 1.75
N PHE A 639 -11.40 14.61 0.61
CA PHE A 639 -10.85 13.33 0.20
C PHE A 639 -9.32 13.46 0.19
N GLU A 640 -8.60 12.37 0.34
CA GLU A 640 -7.14 12.33 0.38
C GLU A 640 -6.65 11.37 -0.69
N PHE A 641 -5.59 11.70 -1.40
CA PHE A 641 -4.87 10.74 -2.23
C PHE A 641 -3.48 10.55 -1.63
N SER A 642 -3.15 9.30 -1.34
CA SER A 642 -1.86 8.87 -0.84
C SER A 642 -1.03 8.32 -1.98
N TYR A 643 0.25 8.63 -2.00
CA TYR A 643 1.18 8.16 -3.03
C TYR A 643 2.55 7.91 -2.44
N GLY A 644 3.36 7.09 -3.09
CA GLY A 644 4.68 6.75 -2.56
C GLY A 644 5.51 5.93 -3.51
N ASN A 645 6.71 5.58 -3.07
CA ASN A 645 7.67 4.81 -3.83
C ASN A 645 8.33 3.79 -2.89
N ALA A 646 8.00 2.50 -3.06
CA ALA A 646 8.59 1.43 -2.25
C ALA A 646 9.96 0.96 -2.78
N GLY A 647 10.47 1.58 -3.83
CA GLY A 647 11.77 1.29 -4.42
C GLY A 647 12.95 1.88 -3.64
N THR A 648 14.15 1.54 -4.10
CA THR A 648 15.43 2.06 -3.58
C THR A 648 15.95 3.29 -4.33
N ALA A 649 15.35 3.62 -5.48
CA ALA A 649 15.67 4.81 -6.27
C ALA A 649 14.47 5.76 -6.31
N ASP A 650 14.75 7.06 -6.25
CA ASP A 650 13.76 8.12 -6.41
C ASP A 650 13.06 8.04 -7.76
N ILE A 651 11.83 8.54 -7.79
CA ILE A 651 11.04 8.66 -9.01
C ILE A 651 10.55 10.08 -9.19
N TRP A 652 10.51 10.55 -10.43
CA TRP A 652 10.28 11.94 -10.75
C TRP A 652 9.13 12.07 -11.75
N GLY A 653 8.45 13.22 -11.76
CA GLY A 653 7.43 13.55 -12.76
C GLY A 653 6.32 12.50 -12.89
N VAL A 654 5.77 12.05 -11.76
CA VAL A 654 4.79 10.94 -11.73
C VAL A 654 3.40 11.45 -12.12
N PRO A 655 2.82 11.02 -13.26
CA PRO A 655 1.55 11.54 -13.72
C PRO A 655 0.40 10.83 -13.02
N VAL A 656 -0.49 11.62 -12.42
CA VAL A 656 -1.66 11.16 -11.68
C VAL A 656 -2.91 11.84 -12.21
N PHE A 657 -4.01 11.09 -12.25
CA PHE A 657 -5.28 11.55 -12.75
C PHE A 657 -6.36 11.29 -11.74
N PHE A 658 -7.35 12.17 -11.72
CA PHE A 658 -8.54 12.02 -10.94
C PHE A 658 -9.74 12.50 -11.76
N ALA A 659 -10.78 11.70 -11.74
CA ALA A 659 -12.00 11.94 -12.45
C ALA A 659 -13.16 12.00 -11.47
N ILE A 660 -13.99 13.02 -11.60
CA ILE A 660 -15.18 13.21 -10.78
C ILE A 660 -16.37 13.28 -11.73
N LYS A 661 -17.39 12.48 -11.48
CA LYS A 661 -18.59 12.51 -12.31
C LYS A 661 -19.26 13.88 -12.19
N GLU A 662 -19.48 14.52 -13.33
CA GLU A 662 -19.87 15.91 -13.40
C GLU A 662 -21.29 16.13 -12.90
N GLN A 663 -21.49 17.20 -12.14
CA GLN A 663 -22.78 17.59 -11.59
C GLN A 663 -22.98 19.10 -11.62
N PRO A 664 -24.22 19.58 -11.88
CA PRO A 664 -24.53 21.00 -11.79
C PRO A 664 -24.21 21.57 -10.41
N GLY A 665 -23.41 22.64 -10.35
CA GLY A 665 -23.05 23.31 -9.09
C GLY A 665 -21.95 22.61 -8.28
N MET A 666 -21.25 21.63 -8.85
CA MET A 666 -20.10 20.99 -8.20
C MET A 666 -18.85 21.89 -8.21
N GLU A 667 -18.25 22.07 -7.03
CA GLU A 667 -17.00 22.81 -6.81
C GLU A 667 -15.90 21.87 -6.31
N VAL A 668 -14.65 22.09 -6.76
CA VAL A 668 -13.49 21.27 -6.43
C VAL A 668 -12.30 22.17 -6.07
N ALA A 669 -11.56 21.84 -5.02
CA ALA A 669 -10.41 22.60 -4.54
C ALA A 669 -9.25 21.70 -4.08
N PHE A 670 -8.02 22.20 -4.18
CA PHE A 670 -6.79 21.47 -3.85
C PHE A 670 -6.05 22.21 -2.71
N PRO A 671 -6.32 21.90 -1.44
CA PRO A 671 -5.75 22.64 -0.31
C PRO A 671 -4.27 22.37 -0.02
N ASP A 672 -3.72 21.24 -0.48
CA ASP A 672 -2.39 20.77 -0.05
C ASP A 672 -1.28 20.97 -1.09
N PHE A 673 -1.66 21.34 -2.30
CA PHE A 673 -0.73 21.66 -3.36
C PHE A 673 -1.35 22.71 -4.27
N THR A 674 -0.48 23.49 -4.92
CA THR A 674 -0.91 24.46 -5.91
C THR A 674 -0.63 23.92 -7.31
N PRO A 675 -1.66 23.66 -8.14
CA PRO A 675 -1.46 23.38 -9.56
C PRO A 675 -0.75 24.56 -10.22
N LYS A 676 0.28 24.29 -11.01
CA LYS A 676 1.05 25.31 -11.73
C LYS A 676 1.29 24.94 -13.18
N ILE A 677 1.51 25.95 -14.00
CA ILE A 677 2.18 25.81 -15.29
C ILE A 677 3.71 25.92 -15.10
N PRO A 678 4.51 25.32 -15.98
CA PRO A 678 5.96 25.43 -15.92
C PRO A 678 6.42 26.87 -16.24
N ALA A 679 7.56 27.30 -15.70
CA ALA A 679 8.13 28.64 -15.92
C ALA A 679 8.26 29.00 -17.42
N TYR A 680 8.64 28.02 -18.25
CA TYR A 680 8.74 28.18 -19.70
C TYR A 680 7.41 28.59 -20.37
N ALA A 681 6.26 28.24 -19.80
CA ALA A 681 4.97 28.70 -20.29
C ALA A 681 4.76 30.20 -20.02
N HIS A 682 5.28 30.73 -18.89
CA HIS A 682 5.25 32.17 -18.62
C HIS A 682 6.17 32.95 -19.56
N GLU A 683 7.36 32.41 -19.87
CA GLU A 683 8.27 33.00 -20.87
C GLU A 683 7.63 33.10 -22.27
N MET A 684 6.71 32.18 -22.56
CA MET A 684 5.94 32.18 -23.81
C MET A 684 4.61 32.94 -23.72
N GLU A 685 4.40 33.73 -22.67
CA GLU A 685 3.19 34.52 -22.44
C GLU A 685 1.89 33.69 -22.32
N HIS A 686 1.99 32.41 -21.95
CA HIS A 686 0.86 31.49 -21.77
C HIS A 686 0.29 31.48 -20.34
N ALA A 687 0.68 32.44 -19.50
CA ALA A 687 0.23 32.56 -18.10
C ALA A 687 -1.30 32.65 -17.95
N PHE A 688 -1.99 33.14 -18.98
CA PHE A 688 -3.46 33.23 -19.00
C PHE A 688 -4.16 31.86 -18.84
N LEU A 689 -3.46 30.75 -19.06
CA LEU A 689 -4.00 29.41 -18.85
C LEU A 689 -4.26 29.10 -17.37
N GLU A 690 -3.65 29.81 -16.42
CA GLU A 690 -3.97 29.66 -14.99
C GLU A 690 -5.40 30.10 -14.67
N ASP A 691 -5.97 31.01 -15.48
CA ASP A 691 -7.38 31.43 -15.38
C ASP A 691 -8.33 30.45 -16.09
N SER A 692 -7.80 29.43 -16.78
CA SER A 692 -8.57 28.41 -17.48
C SER A 692 -8.91 27.23 -16.57
N SER A 693 -9.89 26.40 -16.99
CA SER A 693 -10.25 25.20 -16.25
C SER A 693 -9.06 24.26 -16.02
N LEU A 694 -8.95 23.71 -14.81
CA LEU A 694 -7.99 22.65 -14.44
C LEU A 694 -8.42 21.24 -14.90
N PHE A 695 -9.64 21.12 -15.44
CA PHE A 695 -10.22 19.86 -15.89
C PHE A 695 -10.75 19.96 -17.31
N PHE A 696 -10.90 18.80 -17.92
CA PHE A 696 -11.67 18.59 -19.15
C PHE A 696 -12.82 17.62 -18.90
N LEU A 697 -13.84 17.65 -19.76
CA LEU A 697 -15.00 16.76 -19.68
C LEU A 697 -14.86 15.60 -20.68
N VAL A 698 -15.25 14.40 -20.27
CA VAL A 698 -15.42 13.24 -21.16
C VAL A 698 -16.78 12.60 -20.95
N ASP A 699 -17.36 12.01 -21.99
CA ASP A 699 -18.71 11.40 -21.91
C ASP A 699 -18.73 9.96 -21.34
N SER A 700 -17.56 9.37 -21.13
CA SER A 700 -17.41 8.05 -20.51
C SER A 700 -15.99 7.82 -19.99
N LEU A 701 -15.84 7.03 -18.93
CA LEU A 701 -14.55 6.63 -18.34
C LEU A 701 -14.61 5.17 -17.88
N PHE A 702 -13.64 4.33 -18.30
CA PHE A 702 -13.59 2.88 -18.02
C PHE A 702 -14.93 2.14 -18.18
N GLU A 703 -15.61 2.36 -19.31
CA GLU A 703 -16.92 1.78 -19.62
C GLU A 703 -18.09 2.32 -18.78
N GLU A 704 -17.85 3.26 -17.86
CA GLU A 704 -18.90 3.97 -17.13
C GLU A 704 -19.36 5.23 -17.88
N PRO A 705 -20.66 5.35 -18.22
CA PRO A 705 -21.20 6.50 -18.93
C PRO A 705 -21.40 7.72 -18.02
N GLY A 706 -21.26 8.91 -18.60
CA GLY A 706 -21.62 10.19 -17.99
C GLY A 706 -20.60 11.28 -18.33
N PRO A 707 -20.95 12.57 -18.20
CA PRO A 707 -19.90 13.58 -18.23
C PRO A 707 -19.01 13.39 -16.99
N TRP A 708 -17.71 13.23 -17.18
CA TRP A 708 -16.68 13.13 -16.14
C TRP A 708 -15.74 14.31 -16.25
N ARG A 709 -15.54 15.06 -15.16
CA ARG A 709 -14.44 16.04 -15.04
C ARG A 709 -13.15 15.28 -14.75
N ILE A 710 -12.25 15.23 -15.71
CA ILE A 710 -10.91 14.67 -15.53
C ILE A 710 -9.93 15.80 -15.29
N TYR A 711 -9.17 15.64 -14.23
CA TYR A 711 -8.05 16.48 -13.88
C TYR A 711 -6.78 15.63 -13.90
N GLY A 712 -5.68 16.22 -14.34
CA GLY A 712 -4.40 15.53 -14.42
C GLY A 712 -3.27 16.38 -13.84
N PHE A 713 -2.41 15.77 -13.03
CA PHE A 713 -1.26 16.42 -12.43
C PHE A 713 0.03 15.60 -12.56
N TYR A 714 1.18 16.25 -12.37
CA TYR A 714 2.48 15.61 -12.13
C TYR A 714 2.92 15.84 -10.69
N ILE A 715 3.18 14.73 -10.00
CA ILE A 715 3.90 14.75 -8.73
C ILE A 715 5.38 14.93 -9.05
N PRO A 716 6.03 15.99 -8.57
CA PRO A 716 7.38 16.36 -9.02
C PRO A 716 8.44 15.31 -8.68
N ASN A 717 8.46 14.81 -7.44
CA ASN A 717 9.37 13.79 -6.97
C ASN A 717 8.69 12.95 -5.89
N ILE A 718 8.98 11.65 -5.88
CA ILE A 718 8.65 10.75 -4.78
C ILE A 718 9.94 10.03 -4.40
N PRO A 719 10.57 10.40 -3.27
CA PRO A 719 11.85 9.81 -2.89
C PRO A 719 11.76 8.30 -2.65
N ALA A 720 12.90 7.61 -2.70
CA ALA A 720 12.99 6.19 -2.42
C ALA A 720 12.47 5.87 -1.01
N ALA A 721 11.72 4.77 -0.88
CA ALA A 721 11.13 4.30 0.35
C ALA A 721 10.28 5.35 1.11
N THR A 722 9.69 6.34 0.43
CA THR A 722 8.80 7.35 1.04
C THR A 722 7.34 7.19 0.60
N SER A 723 6.48 7.95 1.27
CA SER A 723 5.06 8.04 0.99
C SER A 723 4.54 9.37 1.51
N GLU A 724 3.69 10.02 0.74
CA GLU A 724 3.05 11.29 1.04
C GLU A 724 1.54 11.20 0.81
N ALA A 725 0.83 12.21 1.28
CA ALA A 725 -0.60 12.34 1.09
C ALA A 725 -0.96 13.79 0.80
N SER A 726 -2.04 13.98 0.07
CA SER A 726 -2.52 15.31 -0.30
C SER A 726 -4.03 15.28 -0.46
N ARG A 727 -4.70 16.37 -0.11
CA ARG A 727 -6.15 16.44 -0.02
C ARG A 727 -6.76 17.12 -1.25
N ILE A 728 -7.96 16.68 -1.61
CA ILE A 728 -8.91 17.32 -2.53
C ILE A 728 -10.20 17.60 -1.77
N LYS A 729 -10.74 18.81 -1.92
CA LYS A 729 -12.03 19.19 -1.38
C LYS A 729 -13.05 19.23 -2.50
N ILE A 730 -14.21 18.62 -2.27
CA ILE A 730 -15.32 18.58 -3.23
C ILE A 730 -16.59 19.01 -2.51
N LYS A 731 -17.36 19.90 -3.14
CA LYS A 731 -18.70 20.29 -2.73
C LYS A 731 -19.63 19.99 -3.88
N ALA A 732 -20.56 19.08 -3.66
CA ALA A 732 -21.51 18.64 -4.68
C ALA A 732 -22.92 18.53 -4.09
N PRO A 733 -23.98 18.71 -4.89
CA PRO A 733 -25.36 18.59 -4.42
C PRO A 733 -25.81 17.14 -4.18
N PHE A 734 -25.16 16.16 -4.83
CA PHE A 734 -25.50 14.73 -4.75
C PHE A 734 -24.27 13.86 -4.44
N ASP A 735 -24.44 12.54 -4.56
CA ASP A 735 -23.37 11.56 -4.36
C ASP A 735 -22.21 11.78 -5.32
N ILE A 736 -20.98 11.67 -4.83
CA ILE A 736 -19.76 12.00 -5.56
C ILE A 736 -19.14 10.68 -6.01
N ASP A 737 -19.17 10.41 -7.31
CA ASP A 737 -18.42 9.33 -7.93
C ASP A 737 -17.02 9.83 -8.29
N LEU A 738 -15.99 9.18 -7.75
CA LEU A 738 -14.60 9.56 -7.98
C LEU A 738 -13.76 8.35 -8.37
N GLN A 739 -12.89 8.55 -9.35
CA GLN A 739 -11.89 7.59 -9.77
C GLN A 739 -10.53 8.28 -9.82
N ALA A 740 -9.47 7.54 -9.51
CA ALA A 740 -8.13 8.08 -9.61
C ALA A 740 -7.13 6.99 -9.99
N TRP A 741 -6.14 7.33 -10.81
CA TRP A 741 -5.14 6.38 -11.29
C TRP A 741 -3.83 7.08 -11.56
N MET A 742 -2.77 6.28 -11.64
CA MET A 742 -1.44 6.71 -12.04
C MET A 742 -1.06 5.97 -13.31
N ILE A 743 -0.38 6.66 -14.23
CA ILE A 743 0.22 6.02 -15.41
C ILE A 743 1.72 5.84 -15.19
N GLN A 744 2.36 5.05 -16.04
CA GLN A 744 3.77 4.75 -15.90
C GLN A 744 4.59 6.05 -15.75
N PRO A 745 5.45 6.14 -14.72
CA PRO A 745 6.27 7.31 -14.45
C PRO A 745 7.14 7.66 -15.64
N TYR A 746 7.06 8.93 -16.01
CA TYR A 746 7.98 9.57 -16.91
C TYR A 746 9.31 9.69 -16.14
N ASN A 747 10.41 9.15 -16.64
CA ASN A 747 11.75 9.40 -16.07
C ASN A 747 12.37 10.57 -16.86
N PRO A 748 12.02 11.84 -16.59
CA PRO A 748 12.53 12.97 -17.36
C PRO A 748 14.04 13.06 -17.27
N ALA A 749 14.66 13.60 -18.33
CA ALA A 749 16.00 14.12 -18.25
C ALA A 749 15.97 15.38 -17.39
N ILE A 750 16.23 15.20 -16.10
CA ILE A 750 16.24 16.28 -15.12
C ILE A 750 17.51 17.10 -15.37
N SER A 751 17.45 18.43 -15.32
CA SER A 751 18.61 19.32 -15.28
C SER A 751 18.21 20.60 -14.56
N PHE A 752 19.09 21.11 -13.70
CA PHE A 752 18.84 22.29 -12.87
C PHE A 752 19.76 23.47 -13.23
N THR A 753 20.57 23.34 -14.30
CA THR A 753 21.62 24.31 -14.67
C THR A 753 21.49 24.86 -16.10
N GLU A 754 20.30 24.79 -16.69
CA GLU A 754 19.96 25.10 -18.10
C GLU A 754 20.44 24.07 -19.15
N GLU A 755 19.67 24.06 -20.25
CA GLU A 755 19.63 23.17 -21.44
C GLU A 755 19.89 21.66 -21.22
N VAL A 756 18.78 20.93 -21.09
CA VAL A 756 18.70 19.46 -21.13
C VAL A 756 19.43 18.92 -22.38
N GLU A 757 20.55 18.22 -22.18
CA GLU A 757 21.21 17.48 -23.25
C GLU A 757 20.33 16.31 -23.74
N VAL A 758 20.21 16.27 -25.07
CA VAL A 758 19.28 15.48 -25.88
C VAL A 758 19.54 13.97 -25.78
N TYR A 759 18.56 13.18 -25.35
CA TYR A 759 18.53 11.72 -25.55
C TYR A 759 17.49 11.28 -26.60
N LYS A 760 17.90 10.33 -27.45
CA LYS A 760 17.29 10.01 -28.75
C LYS A 760 16.23 8.91 -28.78
N ASP A 761 15.86 8.27 -27.66
CA ASP A 761 14.94 7.12 -27.70
C ASP A 761 13.75 7.28 -26.75
N GLY A 762 12.72 7.97 -27.23
CA GLY A 762 11.42 8.17 -26.56
C GLY A 762 10.23 7.66 -27.40
N SER A 763 10.42 6.67 -28.26
CA SER A 763 9.46 6.35 -29.33
C SER A 763 8.14 5.69 -28.87
N GLN A 764 8.08 5.08 -27.67
CA GLN A 764 6.86 4.41 -27.20
C GLN A 764 5.97 5.26 -26.27
N LEU A 765 6.56 6.15 -25.46
CA LEU A 765 5.81 7.00 -24.53
C LEU A 765 5.23 8.25 -25.22
N ASN A 766 5.94 8.79 -26.23
CA ASN A 766 5.41 9.83 -27.10
C ASN A 766 4.15 9.34 -27.80
N ALA A 767 4.12 8.09 -28.28
CA ALA A 767 2.89 7.53 -28.84
C ALA A 767 1.74 7.44 -27.83
N CYS A 768 2.01 7.26 -26.52
CA CYS A 768 0.96 7.06 -25.51
C CYS A 768 0.45 8.36 -24.88
N LEU A 769 1.32 9.34 -24.60
CA LEU A 769 0.90 10.69 -24.16
C LEU A 769 0.33 11.48 -25.34
N THR A 770 0.90 11.33 -26.54
CA THR A 770 0.29 11.88 -27.75
C THR A 770 -0.98 11.12 -28.12
N ALA A 771 -1.13 9.80 -27.91
CA ALA A 771 -2.41 9.11 -28.12
C ALA A 771 -3.46 9.41 -27.03
N PHE A 772 -3.07 9.64 -25.78
CA PHE A 772 -3.99 10.10 -24.73
C PHE A 772 -4.42 11.54 -25.03
N ALA A 773 -3.48 12.46 -25.27
CA ALA A 773 -3.79 13.83 -25.69
C ALA A 773 -4.58 13.88 -27.01
N MET A 774 -4.25 13.05 -28.00
CA MET A 774 -5.02 12.91 -29.26
C MET A 774 -6.34 12.16 -29.09
N LYS A 775 -6.63 11.49 -27.97
CA LYS A 775 -7.96 10.91 -27.69
C LYS A 775 -8.84 11.80 -26.82
N SER A 776 -8.25 12.59 -25.92
CA SER A 776 -8.99 13.47 -25.00
C SER A 776 -9.09 14.93 -25.45
N PHE A 777 -8.21 15.42 -26.34
CA PHE A 777 -8.28 16.79 -26.88
C PHE A 777 -8.75 16.88 -28.34
N ALA A 778 -8.82 15.75 -29.05
CA ALA A 778 -9.12 15.71 -30.48
C ALA A 778 -10.62 15.61 -30.81
N MET A 779 -11.43 16.52 -30.28
CA MET A 779 -12.74 16.77 -30.88
C MET A 779 -12.71 17.90 -31.92
N ASN A 780 -11.58 18.58 -32.18
CA ASN A 780 -11.49 19.53 -33.30
C ASN A 780 -10.12 19.73 -34.01
N ILE A 781 -9.03 19.06 -33.63
CA ILE A 781 -7.71 19.33 -34.24
C ILE A 781 -6.91 18.03 -34.49
N VAL A 782 -7.40 17.11 -35.32
CA VAL A 782 -6.55 16.04 -35.87
C VAL A 782 -6.87 15.82 -37.34
N GLY A 783 -6.48 16.82 -38.12
CA GLY A 783 -6.14 16.63 -39.51
C GLY A 783 -4.89 17.46 -39.77
N GLN A 784 -3.74 16.79 -39.93
CA GLN A 784 -2.43 17.34 -40.34
C GLN A 784 -1.48 17.81 -39.22
N ILE A 785 -0.63 16.92 -38.69
CA ILE A 785 0.73 17.29 -38.26
C ILE A 785 1.72 16.17 -38.66
N PRO A 786 2.44 16.31 -39.79
CA PRO A 786 3.67 15.58 -40.06
C PRO A 786 4.86 16.28 -39.38
N GLY A 787 5.66 15.56 -38.59
CA GLY A 787 6.90 16.11 -38.01
C GLY A 787 7.24 15.64 -36.59
N VAL A 788 7.34 14.32 -36.39
CA VAL A 788 7.53 13.67 -35.06
C VAL A 788 8.87 14.05 -34.38
N GLY A 789 9.82 14.67 -35.11
CA GLY A 789 11.13 15.06 -34.58
C GLY A 789 11.18 16.40 -33.83
N CYS A 790 10.24 17.33 -34.04
CA CYS A 790 10.19 18.61 -33.28
C CYS A 790 9.40 18.49 -31.97
N VAL A 791 8.67 17.40 -31.79
CA VAL A 791 7.64 17.20 -30.76
C VAL A 791 8.25 16.79 -29.40
N SER A 792 9.39 16.10 -29.40
CA SER A 792 10.06 15.65 -28.18
C SER A 792 10.72 16.79 -27.39
N ASN A 793 11.34 17.75 -28.07
CA ASN A 793 12.19 18.76 -27.41
C ASN A 793 11.40 19.83 -26.63
N LEU A 794 10.14 20.03 -26.99
CA LEU A 794 9.24 20.95 -26.27
C LEU A 794 8.56 20.28 -25.08
N ALA A 795 8.26 18.98 -25.16
CA ALA A 795 7.58 18.26 -24.07
C ALA A 795 8.38 18.33 -22.76
N ASP A 796 9.69 18.11 -22.83
CA ASP A 796 10.59 18.14 -21.66
C ASP A 796 10.65 19.53 -20.99
N LYS A 797 10.50 20.61 -21.77
CA LYS A 797 10.46 21.99 -21.24
C LYS A 797 9.14 22.32 -20.54
N TYR A 798 8.04 21.67 -20.94
CA TYR A 798 6.74 21.83 -20.29
C TYR A 798 6.50 20.83 -19.15
N PHE A 799 7.28 19.74 -19.08
CA PHE A 799 7.31 18.80 -17.96
C PHE A 799 8.54 19.04 -17.07
N ASP A 800 8.43 20.05 -16.21
CA ASP A 800 9.51 20.52 -15.34
C ASP A 800 9.29 20.12 -13.86
N PRO A 801 9.55 18.86 -13.46
CA PRO A 801 9.44 18.44 -12.05
C PRO A 801 10.39 19.21 -11.14
N VAL A 802 11.45 19.80 -11.69
CA VAL A 802 12.39 20.62 -10.95
C VAL A 802 11.75 21.93 -10.53
N GLY A 803 11.24 22.72 -11.48
CA GLY A 803 10.59 24.00 -11.20
C GLY A 803 9.49 23.90 -10.14
N TYR A 804 8.75 22.78 -10.12
CA TYR A 804 7.68 22.55 -9.14
C TYR A 804 8.17 22.28 -7.71
N ILE A 805 9.39 21.77 -7.52
CA ILE A 805 10.02 21.58 -6.20
C ILE A 805 10.73 22.84 -5.74
N THR A 806 11.35 23.55 -6.69
CA THR A 806 12.31 24.61 -6.40
C THR A 806 11.67 25.98 -6.19
N GLY A 807 10.41 26.15 -6.60
CA GLY A 807 9.62 27.34 -6.31
C GLY A 807 10.29 28.63 -6.79
N THR A 808 10.69 28.68 -8.07
CA THR A 808 11.20 29.92 -8.68
C THR A 808 10.21 31.09 -8.59
N ASP A 809 8.95 30.83 -8.23
CA ASP A 809 8.06 31.81 -7.59
C ASP A 809 8.07 31.64 -6.07
N GLN A 810 8.42 32.73 -5.38
CA GLN A 810 8.74 32.82 -3.94
C GLN A 810 7.69 32.35 -2.91
N ASN A 811 6.60 31.66 -3.28
CA ASN A 811 5.39 31.62 -2.44
C ASN A 811 4.72 30.26 -2.14
N ASN A 812 5.22 29.07 -2.53
CA ASN A 812 4.62 27.82 -2.03
C ASN A 812 5.54 26.59 -2.11
N GLU A 813 5.83 26.00 -0.95
CA GLU A 813 6.28 24.60 -0.84
C GLU A 813 5.08 23.70 -1.19
N ASN A 814 5.26 22.69 -2.06
CA ASN A 814 4.22 21.79 -2.63
C ASN A 814 3.45 22.34 -3.85
N SER A 815 4.12 22.54 -4.99
CA SER A 815 3.42 22.77 -6.26
C SER A 815 3.44 21.51 -7.13
N TRP A 816 2.36 21.27 -7.88
CA TRP A 816 2.26 20.16 -8.83
C TRP A 816 2.03 20.71 -10.23
N GLY A 817 2.59 20.05 -11.24
CA GLY A 817 2.36 20.43 -12.63
C GLY A 817 0.96 20.06 -13.09
N SER A 818 0.24 20.96 -13.78
CA SER A 818 -1.04 20.64 -14.42
C SER A 818 -0.82 19.99 -15.79
N ILE A 819 -1.31 18.76 -15.99
CA ILE A 819 -1.25 18.07 -17.29
C ILE A 819 -2.00 18.86 -18.36
N LEU A 820 -3.20 19.33 -18.02
CA LEU A 820 -4.06 20.06 -18.95
C LEU A 820 -3.42 21.38 -19.36
N TRP A 821 -2.96 22.18 -18.40
CA TRP A 821 -2.38 23.48 -18.73
C TRP A 821 -1.02 23.34 -19.43
N SER A 822 -0.21 22.35 -19.06
CA SER A 822 1.06 22.06 -19.75
C SER A 822 0.81 21.61 -21.19
N ALA A 823 -0.15 20.73 -21.42
CA ALA A 823 -0.53 20.28 -22.76
C ALA A 823 -1.11 21.43 -23.61
N SER A 824 -1.93 22.30 -23.03
CA SER A 824 -2.47 23.49 -23.71
C SER A 824 -1.37 24.50 -24.06
N SER A 825 -0.44 24.75 -23.12
CA SER A 825 0.71 25.63 -23.35
C SER A 825 1.59 25.09 -24.48
N TRP A 826 1.82 23.78 -24.47
CA TRP A 826 2.57 23.08 -25.50
C TRP A 826 1.88 23.15 -26.88
N ALA A 827 0.57 22.92 -26.95
CA ALA A 827 -0.21 23.03 -28.18
C ALA A 827 -0.16 24.44 -28.78
N LEU A 828 -0.26 25.47 -27.93
CA LEU A 828 -0.14 26.88 -28.33
C LEU A 828 1.27 27.21 -28.83
N ALA A 829 2.31 26.67 -28.20
CA ALA A 829 3.70 26.84 -28.63
C ALA A 829 3.96 26.20 -30.00
N ILE A 830 3.41 25.00 -30.25
CA ILE A 830 3.46 24.37 -31.59
C ILE A 830 2.72 25.23 -32.62
N GLY A 831 1.56 25.79 -32.26
CA GLY A 831 0.80 26.72 -33.10
C GLY A 831 1.61 27.97 -33.47
N ASN A 832 2.36 28.52 -32.51
CA ASN A 832 3.24 29.69 -32.73
C ASN A 832 4.53 29.34 -33.50
N CYS A 833 5.02 28.09 -33.43
CA CYS A 833 6.11 27.62 -34.30
C CYS A 833 5.66 27.45 -35.77
N ALA A 834 4.36 27.31 -36.03
CA ALA A 834 3.78 27.16 -37.36
C ALA A 834 3.32 28.51 -37.93
N ALA A 835 4.23 29.47 -38.08
CA ALA A 835 3.95 30.82 -38.59
C ALA A 835 3.57 30.89 -40.11
N ASP A 836 3.34 29.78 -40.79
CA ASP A 836 3.10 29.75 -42.26
C ASP A 836 1.79 29.04 -42.71
N ILE A 837 0.76 28.93 -41.86
CA ILE A 837 -0.57 28.48 -42.33
C ILE A 837 -1.72 29.32 -41.72
N VAL A 838 -2.27 30.17 -42.60
CA VAL A 838 -3.52 30.98 -42.65
C VAL A 838 -4.71 30.50 -41.74
N PRO A 839 -5.56 31.42 -41.23
CA PRO A 839 -5.87 31.56 -39.81
C PRO A 839 -7.13 30.86 -39.28
N VAL A 840 -7.07 30.57 -37.98
CA VAL A 840 -8.16 30.22 -37.08
C VAL A 840 -9.13 31.39 -36.94
N ALA A 841 -10.14 31.44 -37.80
CA ALA A 841 -11.31 32.30 -37.62
C ALA A 841 -12.56 31.62 -38.17
N LYS A 842 -13.22 30.83 -37.30
CA LYS A 842 -14.68 30.58 -37.21
C LYS A 842 -14.95 29.17 -36.66
N ALA A 843 -15.23 29.09 -35.37
CA ALA A 843 -16.35 28.31 -34.83
C ALA A 843 -16.51 28.70 -33.36
N VAL A 844 -17.62 29.40 -33.10
CA VAL A 844 -18.22 29.64 -31.79
C VAL A 844 -18.71 28.34 -31.20
#